data_AF-A0A5C1NBM4-F1
#
_entry.id   AF-A0A5C1NBM4-F1
#
_cell.length_a   1.000
_cell.length_b   1.000
_cell.length_c   1.000
_cell.angle_alpha   90.00
_cell.angle_beta   90.00
_cell.angle_gamma   90.00
#
_symmetry.space_group_name_H-M   'P 1'
#
loop_
_entity.id
_entity.type
_entity.pdbx_description
1 polymer ?
#
loop_
_entity_poly.entity_id
_entity_poly.type
_entity_poly.pdbx_seq_one_letter_code
_entity_poly.pdbx_strand_id
1 'polypeptide(L)'
;MVDPLNAWWAQQLVMCNWAFMPDPMMLPEEAARERLAALEIADRGELGWRLLELRGAVEVPASWLLTSLELAALAGAAGWLSHEQARQWGVDTCHSIHGRYADLDTWLEAVRTCRGAEDWMRGDDGLPEACQALSTLEAEGDGVTWALLGACLEKTSKAQLWPQQAEDQVWRLRAAFSPVMVTPACELDWAGSERWLSEVWQIHGRDDLIRAILWLTSQGDRQGWDIDAARLMTLSQEEQQTWLESLESQVVAYGRLLSQYVTQGEPLEWAAWDWLRAVDLAWAGCCSGWLTQQEGTMLATHAGDLVVRRYSDWSALARAYQRGRSLFEGQDRLPQLSMDWRLLMSSPSSPWRGNLGELLNADVVEAARHSIRQWRSSPRHWVLALASVRDPELSTRQGAEPVLSESRAKEARQYLIESLELYADEGAKALMRYWLPAQAHHLNQLAADAAHRALPPSRTPFGDPASADLVNRDSLGKATRHSATIHMAEKYAFYLQMAMDSQQFNERELIEMASSLRDVLCRFYSSPKQLLEAWATWDSLLPEPEQPTLTVEIRWHLEDPGSLFHWLDWASDTWNEPGERPSLSHFTALALVGPLNTPVWNLPQQESDREGASIRDWIDSHYGLHSSTELIDFVRFLLDVGDRQEYQINYAPYTLNPARLNSEIATLESGDCNEEERNHLSRLIRVRDNAESCNDVDMCAWDLAQAVDLAIAGRQLGWLARSDFLSVLERAYALASEHYSGWQDYAQGLYAGFSFFMGETPDREAFLASFRQAITAWLSAAPPLAGSWASLDFPGARPRHWAPLHIDTLPGDGRTLH
;
A
#
# COMPACT_ATOMS: atom_id res chain seq x y z
N MET A 1 54.70 -1.84 33.54
CA MET A 1 54.41 -0.68 34.42
C MET A 1 52.91 -0.72 34.61
N VAL A 2 52.43 -0.75 35.85
CA VAL A 2 50.99 -0.87 36.15
C VAL A 2 50.31 0.46 35.77
N ASP A 3 49.18 0.43 35.04
CA ASP A 3 48.39 1.63 34.75
C ASP A 3 47.82 2.18 36.07
N PRO A 4 48.17 3.41 36.49
CA PRO A 4 47.70 3.98 37.74
C PRO A 4 46.16 4.04 37.85
N LEU A 5 45.44 4.21 36.74
CA LEU A 5 43.97 4.24 36.76
C LEU A 5 43.38 2.85 37.08
N ASN A 6 43.92 1.81 36.44
CA ASN A 6 43.52 0.43 36.72
C ASN A 6 43.89 0.02 38.14
N ALA A 7 45.07 0.40 38.63
CA ALA A 7 45.49 0.11 40.00
C ALA A 7 44.60 0.81 41.03
N TRP A 8 44.26 2.08 40.83
CA TRP A 8 43.34 2.80 41.73
C TRP A 8 41.95 2.17 41.73
N TRP A 9 41.41 1.86 40.55
CA TRP A 9 40.15 1.15 40.41
C TRP A 9 40.18 -0.19 41.16
N ALA A 10 41.23 -1.00 40.98
CA ALA A 10 41.36 -2.27 41.66
C ALA A 10 41.53 -2.13 43.19
N GLN A 11 42.15 -1.05 43.69
CA GLN A 11 42.15 -0.72 45.11
C GLN A 11 40.71 -0.55 45.64
N GLN A 12 39.82 0.08 44.87
CA GLN A 12 38.43 0.28 45.29
C GLN A 12 37.63 -1.03 45.34
N LEU A 13 37.93 -1.99 44.47
CA LEU A 13 37.21 -3.28 44.40
C LEU A 13 37.38 -4.14 45.66
N VAL A 14 38.40 -3.87 46.50
CA VAL A 14 38.55 -4.53 47.81
C VAL A 14 37.32 -4.29 48.71
N MET A 15 36.67 -3.13 48.58
CA MET A 15 35.41 -2.81 49.27
C MET A 15 34.21 -3.65 48.79
N CYS A 16 34.34 -4.37 47.67
CA CYS A 16 33.37 -5.34 47.17
C CYS A 16 33.73 -6.78 47.55
N ASN A 17 34.63 -6.99 48.52
CA ASN A 17 35.18 -8.29 48.92
C ASN A 17 36.05 -8.97 47.86
N TRP A 18 36.71 -8.19 47.00
CA TRP A 18 37.69 -8.72 46.03
C TRP A 18 39.09 -8.78 46.64
N ALA A 19 39.87 -9.78 46.25
CA ALA A 19 41.30 -9.78 46.52
C ALA A 19 41.99 -8.71 45.66
N PHE A 20 42.93 -7.96 46.25
CA PHE A 20 43.65 -6.93 45.50
C PHE A 20 44.52 -7.55 44.39
N MET A 21 44.25 -7.16 43.16
CA MET A 21 45.05 -7.48 41.97
C MET A 21 45.32 -6.18 41.20
N PRO A 22 46.52 -5.95 40.64
CA PRO A 22 46.84 -4.67 39.99
C PRO A 22 46.01 -4.31 38.75
N ASP A 23 45.31 -5.28 38.18
CA ASP A 23 44.39 -5.11 37.06
C ASP A 23 42.98 -5.54 37.53
N PRO A 24 41.99 -4.62 37.47
CA PRO A 24 40.64 -4.85 37.98
C PRO A 24 39.87 -5.93 37.20
N MET A 25 40.33 -6.34 36.01
CA MET A 25 39.67 -7.36 35.18
C MET A 25 40.28 -8.75 35.34
N MET A 26 41.21 -8.96 36.28
CA MET A 26 41.94 -10.23 36.47
C MET A 26 41.15 -11.34 37.17
N LEU A 27 39.86 -11.15 37.44
CA LEU A 27 39.00 -12.19 38.01
C LEU A 27 38.80 -13.32 36.97
N PRO A 28 38.79 -14.61 37.36
CA PRO A 28 38.47 -15.70 36.43
C PRO A 28 37.10 -15.52 35.77
N GLU A 29 37.02 -15.79 34.46
CA GLU A 29 35.82 -15.56 33.64
C GLU A 29 34.55 -16.21 34.22
N GLU A 30 34.64 -17.47 34.67
CA GLU A 30 33.51 -18.19 35.27
C GLU A 30 33.04 -17.52 36.57
N ALA A 31 33.97 -17.13 37.45
CA ALA A 31 33.64 -16.44 38.70
C ALA A 31 33.00 -15.07 38.44
N ALA A 32 33.45 -14.35 37.40
CA ALA A 32 32.85 -13.09 36.98
C ALA A 32 31.41 -13.29 36.48
N ARG A 33 31.14 -14.34 35.70
CA ARG A 33 29.80 -14.69 35.22
C ARG A 33 28.86 -15.11 36.34
N GLU A 34 29.32 -15.95 37.27
CA GLU A 34 28.55 -16.33 38.46
C GLU A 34 28.18 -15.11 39.30
N ARG A 35 29.13 -14.16 39.45
CA ARG A 35 28.89 -12.92 40.17
C ARG A 35 27.88 -12.00 39.45
N LEU A 36 27.95 -11.87 38.13
CA LEU A 36 26.95 -11.13 37.34
C LEU A 36 25.56 -11.76 37.46
N ALA A 37 25.46 -13.09 37.38
CA ALA A 37 24.21 -13.82 37.55
C ALA A 37 23.62 -13.63 38.97
N ALA A 38 24.46 -13.62 40.00
CA ALA A 38 24.04 -13.34 41.38
C ALA A 38 23.54 -11.91 41.58
N LEU A 39 23.90 -10.99 40.68
CA LEU A 39 23.39 -9.60 40.61
C LEU A 39 22.18 -9.47 39.68
N GLU A 40 21.61 -10.58 39.21
CA GLU A 40 20.47 -10.65 38.29
C GLU A 40 20.76 -9.97 36.93
N ILE A 41 22.02 -9.89 36.52
CA ILE A 41 22.43 -9.37 35.22
C ILE A 41 22.59 -10.54 34.25
N ALA A 42 21.57 -10.77 33.43
CA ALA A 42 21.50 -11.93 32.54
C ALA A 42 22.26 -11.76 31.22
N ASP A 43 22.36 -10.54 30.71
CA ASP A 43 23.00 -10.22 29.42
C ASP A 43 23.59 -8.80 29.40
N ARG A 44 24.27 -8.43 28.30
CA ARG A 44 24.88 -7.11 28.13
C ARG A 44 23.83 -6.00 28.01
N GLY A 45 22.62 -6.32 27.57
CA GLY A 45 21.51 -5.38 27.50
C GLY A 45 21.08 -4.90 28.89
N GLU A 46 20.90 -5.83 29.81
CA GLU A 46 20.62 -5.56 31.22
C GLU A 46 21.82 -4.85 31.89
N LEU A 47 23.05 -5.28 31.61
CA LEU A 47 24.26 -4.61 32.08
C LEU A 47 24.27 -3.12 31.67
N GLY A 48 23.91 -2.82 30.43
CA GLY A 48 23.84 -1.46 29.90
C GLY A 48 22.85 -0.59 30.67
N TRP A 49 21.67 -1.13 30.99
CA TRP A 49 20.69 -0.44 31.84
C TRP A 49 21.22 -0.22 33.25
N ARG A 50 21.77 -1.25 33.90
CA ARG A 50 22.32 -1.12 35.26
C ARG A 50 23.42 -0.07 35.34
N LEU A 51 24.35 -0.06 34.39
CA LEU A 51 25.40 0.95 34.35
C LEU A 51 24.87 2.37 34.06
N LEU A 52 23.73 2.50 33.38
CA LEU A 52 23.07 3.79 33.16
C LEU A 52 22.30 4.25 34.42
N GLU A 53 21.54 3.36 35.06
CA GLU A 53 20.78 3.59 36.29
C GLU A 53 21.69 4.07 37.42
N LEU A 54 22.80 3.36 37.65
CA LEU A 54 23.78 3.65 38.69
C LEU A 54 24.45 5.03 38.53
N ARG A 55 24.19 5.74 37.42
CA ARG A 55 24.79 7.04 37.09
C ARG A 55 23.79 8.10 36.64
N GLY A 56 22.51 7.74 36.49
CA GLY A 56 21.48 8.58 35.86
C GLY A 56 20.81 9.59 36.80
N ALA A 57 21.04 9.49 38.12
CA ALA A 57 20.48 10.41 39.11
C ALA A 57 21.30 11.70 39.24
N VAL A 58 20.63 12.81 39.57
CA VAL A 58 21.29 14.10 39.89
C VAL A 58 22.18 13.93 41.12
N GLU A 59 21.67 13.22 42.13
CA GLU A 59 22.43 12.75 43.29
C GLU A 59 22.59 11.23 43.17
N VAL A 60 23.82 10.78 42.91
CA VAL A 60 24.14 9.34 42.80
C VAL A 60 24.76 8.93 44.13
N PRO A 61 24.20 7.94 44.84
CA PRO A 61 24.80 7.40 46.06
C PRO A 61 26.21 6.88 45.83
N ALA A 62 27.08 6.98 46.84
CA ALA A 62 28.44 6.47 46.74
C ALA A 62 28.47 4.94 46.49
N SER A 63 27.53 4.21 47.10
CA SER A 63 27.38 2.75 46.86
C SER A 63 27.14 2.43 45.39
N TRP A 64 26.39 3.26 44.66
CA TRP A 64 26.09 3.03 43.25
C TRP A 64 27.30 3.23 42.34
N LEU A 65 28.13 4.24 42.63
CA LEU A 65 29.39 4.47 41.91
C LEU A 65 30.37 3.31 42.15
N LEU A 66 30.44 2.79 43.38
CA LEU A 66 31.24 1.61 43.69
C LEU A 66 30.72 0.36 42.95
N THR A 67 29.41 0.13 42.94
CA THR A 67 28.80 -0.95 42.16
C THR A 67 29.07 -0.79 40.67
N SER A 68 29.07 0.44 40.13
CA SER A 68 29.41 0.68 38.72
C SER A 68 30.86 0.30 38.39
N LEU A 69 31.80 0.54 39.31
CA LEU A 69 33.18 0.05 39.18
C LEU A 69 33.25 -1.48 39.22
N GLU A 70 32.50 -2.14 40.10
CA GLU A 70 32.43 -3.61 40.16
C GLU A 70 31.84 -4.20 38.86
N LEU A 71 30.73 -3.65 38.37
CA LEU A 71 30.07 -4.13 37.14
C LEU A 71 30.95 -3.97 35.90
N ALA A 72 31.68 -2.86 35.75
CA ALA A 72 32.62 -2.68 34.65
C ALA A 72 33.76 -3.72 34.69
N ALA A 73 34.21 -4.07 35.90
CA ALA A 73 35.31 -5.02 36.11
C ALA A 73 34.85 -6.45 35.81
N LEU A 74 33.68 -6.82 36.32
CA LEU A 74 33.02 -8.09 36.04
C LEU A 74 32.74 -8.27 34.55
N ALA A 75 32.24 -7.23 33.88
CA ALA A 75 31.96 -7.30 32.45
C ALA A 75 33.22 -7.50 31.60
N GLY A 76 34.34 -6.85 31.97
CA GLY A 76 35.64 -7.09 31.34
C GLY A 76 36.18 -8.50 31.60
N ALA A 77 36.14 -8.93 32.87
CA ALA A 77 36.61 -10.25 33.29
C ALA A 77 35.80 -11.42 32.69
N ALA A 78 34.48 -11.25 32.55
CA ALA A 78 33.57 -12.23 31.96
C ALA A 78 33.68 -12.35 30.42
N GLY A 79 34.51 -11.51 29.78
CA GLY A 79 34.62 -11.38 28.33
C GLY A 79 33.39 -10.72 27.68
N TRP A 80 32.53 -10.10 28.48
CA TRP A 80 31.33 -9.42 27.97
C TRP A 80 31.69 -8.07 27.35
N LEU A 81 32.71 -7.38 27.84
CA LEU A 81 33.26 -6.19 27.18
C LEU A 81 34.72 -6.45 26.82
N SER A 82 35.20 -5.83 25.74
CA SER A 82 36.64 -5.79 25.51
C SER A 82 37.32 -5.04 26.67
N HIS A 83 38.59 -5.35 26.92
CA HIS A 83 39.36 -4.69 27.98
C HIS A 83 39.34 -3.15 27.84
N GLU A 84 39.39 -2.63 26.61
CA GLU A 84 39.30 -1.18 26.37
C GLU A 84 37.93 -0.62 26.71
N GLN A 85 36.83 -1.30 26.34
CA GLN A 85 35.48 -0.85 26.67
C GLN A 85 35.22 -0.88 28.18
N ALA A 86 35.55 -1.99 28.85
CA ALA A 86 35.44 -2.10 30.30
C ALA A 86 36.24 -0.99 31.02
N ARG A 87 37.46 -0.71 30.52
CA ARG A 87 38.29 0.40 31.02
C ARG A 87 37.63 1.75 30.80
N GLN A 88 37.00 2.01 29.64
CA GLN A 88 36.30 3.27 29.40
C GLN A 88 35.14 3.50 30.36
N TRP A 89 34.38 2.45 30.69
CA TRP A 89 33.35 2.51 31.73
C TRP A 89 33.94 2.78 33.12
N GLY A 90 35.02 2.07 33.48
CA GLY A 90 35.74 2.29 34.74
C GLY A 90 36.29 3.71 34.88
N VAL A 91 36.93 4.24 33.83
CA VAL A 91 37.49 5.60 33.77
C VAL A 91 36.39 6.65 33.89
N ASP A 92 35.28 6.50 33.18
CA ASP A 92 34.14 7.43 33.29
C ASP A 92 33.58 7.47 34.71
N THR A 93 33.48 6.30 35.37
CA THR A 93 33.06 6.22 36.77
C THR A 93 34.10 6.84 37.71
N CYS A 94 35.40 6.65 37.46
CA CYS A 94 36.47 7.33 38.21
C CYS A 94 36.37 8.86 38.08
N HIS A 95 36.11 9.38 36.88
CA HIS A 95 35.84 10.81 36.67
C HIS A 95 34.64 11.30 37.48
N SER A 96 33.55 10.51 37.54
CA SER A 96 32.37 10.85 38.34
C SER A 96 32.68 10.86 39.84
N ILE A 97 33.44 9.89 40.35
CA ILE A 97 33.85 9.84 41.76
C ILE A 97 34.74 11.05 42.09
N HIS A 98 35.83 11.25 41.35
CA HIS A 98 36.77 12.34 41.60
C HIS A 98 36.14 13.73 41.44
N GLY A 99 35.12 13.87 40.58
CA GLY A 99 34.39 15.13 40.42
C GLY A 99 33.39 15.44 41.54
N ARG A 100 32.96 14.44 42.33
CA ARG A 100 31.93 14.58 43.38
C ARG A 100 32.50 14.68 44.79
N TYR A 101 33.67 14.08 45.04
CA TYR A 101 34.30 14.03 46.36
C TYR A 101 35.61 14.82 46.37
N ALA A 102 35.95 15.42 47.51
CA ALA A 102 37.14 16.27 47.63
C ALA A 102 38.43 15.44 47.76
N ASP A 103 38.37 14.31 48.45
CA ASP A 103 39.49 13.43 48.78
C ASP A 103 39.00 11.98 48.99
N LEU A 104 39.95 11.05 49.18
CA LEU A 104 39.67 9.62 49.38
C LEU A 104 38.86 9.37 50.65
N ASP A 105 39.19 10.03 51.76
CA ASP A 105 38.50 9.79 53.04
C ASP A 105 37.02 10.21 52.96
N THR A 106 36.71 11.33 52.30
CA THR A 106 35.33 11.77 52.05
C THR A 106 34.57 10.77 51.19
N TRP A 107 35.23 10.17 50.18
CA TRP A 107 34.66 9.10 49.37
C TRP A 107 34.37 7.85 50.21
N LEU A 108 35.34 7.38 50.99
CA LEU A 108 35.21 6.18 51.83
C LEU A 108 34.12 6.35 52.90
N GLU A 109 34.04 7.53 53.52
CA GLU A 109 32.98 7.85 54.48
C GLU A 109 31.59 7.82 53.83
N ALA A 110 31.47 8.37 52.61
CA ALA A 110 30.22 8.33 51.85
C ALA A 110 29.82 6.88 51.49
N VAL A 111 30.77 6.03 51.06
CA VAL A 111 30.51 4.61 50.77
C VAL A 111 30.02 3.87 52.02
N ARG A 112 30.69 4.06 53.16
CA ARG A 112 30.31 3.45 54.44
C ARG A 112 28.92 3.89 54.88
N THR A 113 28.59 5.17 54.71
CA THR A 113 27.29 5.72 55.08
C THR A 113 26.17 5.11 54.22
N CYS A 114 26.38 4.99 52.91
CA CYS A 114 25.40 4.41 52.01
C CYS A 114 25.17 2.91 52.28
N ARG A 115 26.23 2.10 52.38
CA ARG A 115 26.10 0.65 52.63
C ARG A 115 25.61 0.33 54.04
N GLY A 116 26.00 1.12 55.04
CA GLY A 116 25.51 0.98 56.41
C GLY A 116 24.01 1.23 56.57
N ALA A 117 23.38 1.98 55.65
CA ALA A 117 21.93 2.19 55.61
C ALA A 117 21.16 1.08 54.88
N GLU A 118 21.82 0.32 53.98
CA GLU A 118 21.23 -0.77 53.21
C GLU A 118 21.21 -2.11 53.99
N ASP A 119 22.12 -2.32 54.95
CA ASP A 119 22.37 -3.65 55.55
C ASP A 119 22.34 -3.70 57.09
N TRP A 120 21.16 -3.54 57.70
CA TRP A 120 20.93 -3.92 59.10
C TRP A 120 20.65 -5.43 59.28
N MET A 121 20.68 -6.24 58.20
CA MET A 121 20.33 -7.68 58.22
C MET A 121 21.39 -8.66 57.64
N ARG A 122 22.47 -8.21 56.99
CA ARG A 122 23.63 -9.07 56.64
C ARG A 122 24.91 -8.39 57.13
N GLY A 123 25.64 -9.05 58.04
CA GLY A 123 26.89 -8.50 58.58
C GLY A 123 27.98 -8.40 57.50
N ASP A 124 28.30 -7.19 57.06
CA ASP A 124 29.42 -6.86 56.18
C ASP A 124 30.64 -6.45 57.02
N ASP A 125 31.20 -7.40 57.78
CA ASP A 125 32.32 -7.15 58.71
C ASP A 125 33.62 -6.72 57.98
N GLY A 126 33.72 -6.93 56.66
CA GLY A 126 34.91 -6.65 55.85
C GLY A 126 35.01 -5.21 55.30
N LEU A 127 33.88 -4.51 55.09
CA LEU A 127 33.88 -3.16 54.51
C LEU A 127 34.62 -2.12 55.38
N PRO A 128 34.42 -2.05 56.72
CA PRO A 128 35.16 -1.12 57.56
C PRO A 128 36.67 -1.37 57.55
N GLU A 129 37.09 -2.64 57.51
CA GLU A 129 38.50 -3.03 57.43
C GLU A 129 39.11 -2.62 56.08
N ALA A 130 38.41 -2.84 54.98
CA ALA A 130 38.82 -2.42 53.64
C ALA A 130 38.97 -0.89 53.54
N CYS A 131 37.99 -0.12 54.05
CA CYS A 131 38.10 1.35 54.07
C CYS A 131 39.27 1.83 54.92
N GLN A 132 39.51 1.23 56.10
CA GLN A 132 40.63 1.59 56.96
C GLN A 132 41.99 1.27 56.29
N ALA A 133 42.08 0.14 55.58
CA ALA A 133 43.27 -0.23 54.83
C ALA A 133 43.56 0.77 53.70
N LEU A 134 42.55 1.18 52.94
CA LEU A 134 42.69 2.17 51.86
C LEU A 134 43.08 3.56 52.39
N SER A 135 42.48 4.02 53.49
CA SER A 135 42.84 5.30 54.13
C SER A 135 44.29 5.28 54.66
N THR A 136 44.75 4.14 55.20
CA THR A 136 46.14 3.98 55.65
C THR A 136 47.13 4.05 54.47
N LEU A 137 46.81 3.36 53.36
CA LEU A 137 47.62 3.42 52.13
C LEU A 137 47.74 4.86 51.59
N GLU A 138 46.64 5.62 51.57
CA GLU A 138 46.65 7.04 51.16
C GLU A 138 47.55 7.89 52.06
N ALA A 139 47.47 7.71 53.39
CA ALA A 139 48.28 8.46 54.35
C ALA A 139 49.78 8.14 54.29
N GLU A 140 50.13 6.89 53.97
CA GLU A 140 51.51 6.44 53.79
C GLU A 140 52.08 6.81 52.41
N GLY A 141 51.23 7.24 51.47
CA GLY A 141 51.60 7.51 50.08
C GLY A 141 51.89 6.24 49.28
N ASP A 142 51.44 5.09 49.78
CA ASP A 142 51.64 3.77 49.19
C ASP A 142 50.46 3.40 48.28
N GLY A 143 50.76 2.93 47.07
CA GLY A 143 49.74 2.67 46.03
C GLY A 143 49.43 3.90 45.16
N VAL A 144 48.20 3.98 44.62
CA VAL A 144 47.76 5.14 43.82
C VAL A 144 46.96 6.09 44.69
N THR A 145 47.51 7.27 44.96
CA THR A 145 46.86 8.27 45.82
C THR A 145 45.78 9.07 45.08
N TRP A 146 44.90 9.74 45.81
CA TRP A 146 43.85 10.61 45.25
C TRP A 146 44.42 11.68 44.30
N ALA A 147 45.55 12.31 44.69
CA ALA A 147 46.22 13.30 43.86
C ALA A 147 46.79 12.71 42.55
N LEU A 148 47.31 11.48 42.60
CA LEU A 148 47.81 10.78 41.42
C LEU A 148 46.66 10.37 40.48
N LEU A 149 45.54 9.92 41.04
CA LEU A 149 44.30 9.65 40.29
C LEU A 149 43.86 10.90 39.51
N GLY A 150 43.76 12.06 40.16
CA GLY A 150 43.37 13.31 39.52
C GLY A 150 44.29 13.69 38.35
N ALA A 151 45.62 13.62 38.56
CA ALA A 151 46.61 13.92 37.52
C ALA A 151 46.56 12.94 36.32
N CYS A 152 46.13 11.69 36.55
CA CYS A 152 45.92 10.69 35.50
C CYS A 152 44.60 10.92 34.75
N LEU A 153 43.52 11.26 35.45
CA LEU A 153 42.21 11.56 34.87
C LEU A 153 42.27 12.79 33.96
N GLU A 154 42.98 13.86 34.34
CA GLU A 154 43.15 15.07 33.51
C GLU A 154 43.79 14.80 32.14
N LYS A 155 44.62 13.75 32.04
CA LYS A 155 45.31 13.36 30.81
C LYS A 155 44.53 12.36 29.97
N THR A 156 43.42 11.85 30.48
CA THR A 156 42.64 10.80 29.83
C THR A 156 41.55 11.42 28.95
N SER A 157 41.41 10.92 27.72
CA SER A 157 40.35 11.36 26.82
C SER A 157 38.97 10.94 27.34
N LYS A 158 37.94 11.72 27.01
CA LYS A 158 36.56 11.39 27.35
C LYS A 158 36.19 9.99 26.85
N ALA A 159 35.59 9.19 27.72
CA ALA A 159 35.20 7.82 27.44
C ALA A 159 34.14 7.73 26.31
N GLN A 160 34.28 6.74 25.43
CA GLN A 160 33.32 6.44 24.36
C GLN A 160 32.46 5.25 24.76
N LEU A 161 31.46 5.50 25.60
CA LEU A 161 30.67 4.45 26.26
C LEU A 161 29.72 3.68 25.33
N TRP A 162 29.38 4.29 24.19
CA TRP A 162 28.38 3.79 23.25
C TRP A 162 28.99 3.72 21.85
N PRO A 163 28.47 2.86 20.96
CA PRO A 163 28.93 2.78 19.57
C PRO A 163 28.98 4.17 18.90
N GLN A 164 30.13 4.48 18.30
CA GLN A 164 30.42 5.76 17.62
C GLN A 164 30.66 5.61 16.12
N GLN A 165 30.96 4.40 15.64
CA GLN A 165 31.17 4.16 14.21
C GLN A 165 29.90 4.50 13.45
N ALA A 166 30.02 5.14 12.28
CA ALA A 166 28.89 5.70 11.54
C ALA A 166 27.78 4.66 11.27
N GLU A 167 28.17 3.41 10.99
CA GLU A 167 27.27 2.27 10.76
C GLU A 167 26.61 1.71 12.03
N ASP A 168 27.17 1.97 13.21
CA ASP A 168 26.66 1.44 14.48
C ASP A 168 25.85 2.45 15.28
N GLN A 169 25.88 3.74 14.92
CA GLN A 169 25.17 4.79 15.68
C GLN A 169 23.66 4.57 15.73
N VAL A 170 23.09 3.90 14.71
CA VAL A 170 21.65 3.56 14.68
C VAL A 170 21.20 2.77 15.92
N TRP A 171 22.07 1.93 16.48
CA TRP A 171 21.74 1.09 17.64
C TRP A 171 21.44 1.88 18.91
N ARG A 172 21.75 3.18 18.94
CA ARG A 172 21.30 4.07 20.04
C ARG A 172 19.78 4.22 20.09
N LEU A 173 19.06 4.04 18.99
CA LEU A 173 17.59 4.00 18.99
C LEU A 173 17.06 2.83 19.82
N ARG A 174 17.77 1.68 19.80
CA ARG A 174 17.39 0.50 20.58
C ARG A 174 17.40 0.74 22.09
N ALA A 175 18.11 1.78 22.57
CA ALA A 175 18.13 2.11 23.99
C ALA A 175 16.74 2.36 24.59
N ALA A 176 15.71 2.62 23.77
CA ALA A 176 14.30 2.59 24.17
C ALA A 176 13.86 1.27 24.85
N PHE A 177 14.47 0.15 24.48
CA PHE A 177 14.23 -1.18 25.05
C PHE A 177 15.42 -1.63 25.89
N SER A 178 16.63 -1.55 25.30
CA SER A 178 17.87 -1.95 25.94
C SER A 178 19.09 -1.32 25.25
N PRO A 179 20.02 -0.69 26.00
CA PRO A 179 21.20 -0.06 25.42
C PRO A 179 22.14 -1.06 24.74
N VAL A 180 22.63 -0.71 23.56
CA VAL A 180 23.66 -1.47 22.86
C VAL A 180 25.04 -0.98 23.28
N MET A 181 25.77 -1.81 24.01
CA MET A 181 27.10 -1.48 24.51
C MET A 181 28.21 -1.76 23.48
N VAL A 182 28.08 -2.85 22.71
CA VAL A 182 29.12 -3.38 21.83
C VAL A 182 28.51 -3.87 20.53
N THR A 183 29.27 -3.74 19.43
CA THR A 183 28.99 -4.33 18.12
C THR A 183 30.19 -5.20 17.69
N PRO A 184 29.99 -6.25 16.87
CA PRO A 184 28.71 -6.74 16.36
C PRO A 184 27.87 -7.45 17.45
N ALA A 185 26.57 -7.60 17.20
CA ALA A 185 25.66 -8.33 18.08
C ALA A 185 26.05 -9.82 18.20
N CYS A 186 25.83 -10.39 19.37
CA CYS A 186 25.93 -11.82 19.63
C CYS A 186 24.92 -12.27 20.71
N GLU A 187 24.87 -13.56 21.00
CA GLU A 187 23.94 -14.13 22.00
C GLU A 187 24.08 -13.51 23.40
N LEU A 188 25.28 -12.99 23.76
CA LEU A 188 25.51 -12.31 25.04
C LEU A 188 24.80 -10.96 25.15
N ASP A 189 24.35 -10.38 24.03
CA ASP A 189 23.66 -9.10 24.02
C ASP A 189 22.16 -9.23 24.33
N TRP A 190 21.59 -10.42 24.11
CA TRP A 190 20.20 -10.72 24.47
C TRP A 190 19.98 -12.23 24.60
N ALA A 191 20.06 -12.71 25.85
CA ALA A 191 19.81 -14.11 26.15
C ALA A 191 18.32 -14.44 25.96
N GLY A 192 18.00 -15.46 25.14
CA GLY A 192 16.62 -15.87 24.90
C GLY A 192 15.86 -15.05 23.85
N SER A 193 16.56 -14.24 23.04
CA SER A 193 15.98 -13.49 21.92
C SER A 193 15.15 -14.35 20.95
N GLU A 194 15.61 -15.55 20.58
CA GLU A 194 14.82 -16.48 19.74
C GLU A 194 13.48 -16.89 20.38
N ARG A 195 13.49 -17.15 21.69
CA ARG A 195 12.26 -17.51 22.42
C ARG A 195 11.30 -16.33 22.44
N TRP A 196 11.80 -15.12 22.67
CA TRP A 196 10.99 -13.90 22.63
C TRP A 196 10.41 -13.65 21.24
N LEU A 197 11.19 -13.80 20.16
CA LEU A 197 10.71 -13.71 18.78
C LEU A 197 9.58 -14.72 18.51
N SER A 198 9.71 -15.95 19.00
CA SER A 198 8.67 -16.97 18.83
C SER A 198 7.43 -16.72 19.69
N GLU A 199 7.57 -16.38 20.97
CA GLU A 199 6.44 -16.28 21.91
C GLU A 199 5.68 -14.96 21.78
N VAL A 200 6.38 -13.85 21.53
CA VAL A 200 5.80 -12.51 21.48
C VAL A 200 5.40 -12.11 20.06
N TRP A 201 6.26 -12.42 19.07
CA TRP A 201 6.05 -11.99 17.69
C TRP A 201 5.58 -13.10 16.74
N GLN A 202 5.59 -14.37 17.18
CA GLN A 202 5.31 -15.53 16.32
C GLN A 202 6.24 -15.60 15.09
N ILE A 203 7.50 -15.17 15.27
CA ILE A 203 8.53 -15.18 14.24
C ILE A 203 9.40 -16.42 14.45
N HIS A 204 9.49 -17.29 13.44
CA HIS A 204 10.18 -18.58 13.54
C HIS A 204 11.43 -18.69 12.65
N GLY A 205 11.80 -17.61 11.96
CA GLY A 205 13.03 -17.56 11.20
C GLY A 205 13.29 -16.23 10.52
N ARG A 206 14.37 -16.19 9.74
CA ARG A 206 14.87 -15.00 9.05
C ARG A 206 13.83 -14.31 8.18
N ASP A 207 13.10 -15.06 7.36
CA ASP A 207 12.18 -14.45 6.39
C ASP A 207 10.93 -13.86 7.06
N ASP A 208 10.42 -14.50 8.12
CA ASP A 208 9.35 -13.94 8.97
C ASP A 208 9.81 -12.63 9.61
N LEU A 209 11.06 -12.60 10.10
CA LEU A 209 11.62 -11.42 10.75
C LEU A 209 11.75 -10.26 9.78
N ILE A 210 12.24 -10.52 8.57
CA ILE A 210 12.39 -9.49 7.54
C ILE A 210 11.01 -8.97 7.11
N ARG A 211 10.02 -9.84 6.93
CA ARG A 211 8.63 -9.42 6.65
C ARG A 211 8.08 -8.51 7.74
N ALA A 212 8.25 -8.88 9.01
CA ALA A 212 7.79 -8.09 10.15
C ALA A 212 8.44 -6.70 10.18
N ILE A 213 9.76 -6.63 9.97
CA ILE A 213 10.49 -5.35 9.92
C ILE A 213 10.05 -4.51 8.72
N LEU A 214 9.89 -5.12 7.54
CA LEU A 214 9.42 -4.42 6.34
C LEU A 214 8.00 -3.88 6.52
N TRP A 215 7.12 -4.62 7.19
CA TRP A 215 5.77 -4.19 7.51
C TRP A 215 5.77 -3.02 8.50
N LEU A 216 6.49 -3.13 9.63
CA LEU A 216 6.59 -2.06 10.63
C LEU A 216 7.14 -0.76 10.04
N THR A 217 8.13 -0.86 9.15
CA THR A 217 8.70 0.32 8.48
C THR A 217 7.78 0.89 7.42
N SER A 218 6.79 0.14 6.93
CA SER A 218 5.96 0.58 5.81
C SER A 218 4.50 0.93 6.08
N GLN A 219 3.82 0.15 6.91
CA GLN A 219 2.43 0.36 7.32
C GLN A 219 2.34 0.27 8.83
N GLY A 220 2.77 -0.87 9.41
CA GLY A 220 2.75 -1.10 10.85
C GLY A 220 1.36 -1.01 11.46
N ASP A 221 1.30 -0.97 12.79
CA ASP A 221 0.04 -0.74 13.49
C ASP A 221 -0.47 0.71 13.24
N ARG A 222 0.46 1.66 13.00
CA ARG A 222 0.12 3.09 12.85
C ARG A 222 -0.86 3.37 11.73
N GLN A 223 -0.82 2.61 10.62
CA GLN A 223 -1.68 2.88 9.47
C GLN A 223 -3.17 2.75 9.86
N GLY A 224 -3.53 1.65 10.53
CA GLY A 224 -4.90 1.43 10.99
C GLY A 224 -5.34 2.53 11.96
N TRP A 225 -4.46 2.92 12.88
CA TRP A 225 -4.74 4.00 13.84
C TRP A 225 -4.92 5.36 13.17
N ASP A 226 -4.09 5.70 12.17
CA ASP A 226 -4.21 6.96 11.41
C ASP A 226 -5.51 7.01 10.60
N ILE A 227 -5.90 5.90 9.96
CA ILE A 227 -7.16 5.79 9.21
C ILE A 227 -8.36 5.95 10.16
N ASP A 228 -8.37 5.21 11.27
CA ASP A 228 -9.45 5.31 12.26
C ASP A 228 -9.52 6.71 12.88
N ALA A 229 -8.38 7.33 13.19
CA ALA A 229 -8.30 8.69 13.69
C ALA A 229 -8.87 9.70 12.69
N ALA A 230 -8.48 9.59 11.41
CA ALA A 230 -8.97 10.44 10.33
C ALA A 230 -10.50 10.32 10.18
N ARG A 231 -11.03 9.09 10.23
CA ARG A 231 -12.48 8.84 10.22
C ARG A 231 -13.16 9.46 11.42
N LEU A 232 -12.70 9.19 12.64
CA LEU A 232 -13.26 9.72 13.89
C LEU A 232 -13.32 11.24 13.93
N MET A 233 -12.31 11.92 13.39
CA MET A 233 -12.29 13.39 13.29
C MET A 233 -13.42 13.97 12.42
N THR A 234 -14.02 13.17 11.55
CA THR A 234 -15.12 13.60 10.66
C THR A 234 -16.50 13.20 11.16
N LEU A 235 -16.59 12.18 12.04
CA LEU A 235 -17.83 11.65 12.56
C LEU A 235 -18.43 12.54 13.67
N SER A 236 -19.76 12.58 13.75
CA SER A 236 -20.49 13.15 14.89
C SER A 236 -20.34 12.29 16.15
N GLN A 237 -20.66 12.84 17.33
CA GLN A 237 -20.56 12.09 18.60
C GLN A 237 -21.41 10.81 18.63
N GLU A 238 -22.59 10.83 17.99
CA GLU A 238 -23.47 9.66 17.91
C GLU A 238 -22.89 8.56 16.99
N GLU A 239 -22.29 8.96 15.87
CA GLU A 239 -21.61 8.05 14.95
C GLU A 239 -20.32 7.48 15.57
N GLN A 240 -19.57 8.27 16.33
CA GLN A 240 -18.40 7.79 17.07
C GLN A 240 -18.78 6.72 18.10
N GLN A 241 -19.90 6.92 18.81
CA GLN A 241 -20.42 5.93 19.76
C GLN A 241 -20.85 4.65 19.03
N THR A 242 -21.49 4.78 17.87
CA THR A 242 -21.88 3.63 17.04
C THR A 242 -20.65 2.86 16.53
N TRP A 243 -19.59 3.56 16.11
CA TRP A 243 -18.31 2.94 15.73
C TRP A 243 -17.68 2.20 16.91
N LEU A 244 -17.67 2.78 18.11
CA LEU A 244 -17.16 2.10 19.31
C LEU A 244 -17.95 0.83 19.66
N GLU A 245 -19.26 0.84 19.42
CA GLU A 245 -20.16 -0.30 19.67
C GLU A 245 -20.02 -1.41 18.62
N SER A 246 -19.54 -1.10 17.41
CA SER A 246 -19.28 -2.08 16.36
C SER A 246 -17.95 -2.80 16.50
N LEU A 247 -17.02 -2.27 17.31
CA LEU A 247 -15.72 -2.87 17.55
C LEU A 247 -15.81 -4.21 18.29
N GLU A 248 -14.96 -5.16 17.91
CA GLU A 248 -14.83 -6.43 18.61
C GLU A 248 -14.30 -6.24 20.03
N SER A 249 -14.69 -7.14 20.95
CA SER A 249 -14.36 -7.05 22.38
C SER A 249 -12.87 -6.86 22.69
N GLN A 250 -11.96 -7.36 21.84
CA GLN A 250 -10.52 -7.27 22.03
C GLN A 250 -9.95 -5.88 21.69
N VAL A 251 -10.61 -5.11 20.81
CA VAL A 251 -10.13 -3.81 20.32
C VAL A 251 -10.94 -2.62 20.84
N VAL A 252 -12.01 -2.85 21.62
CA VAL A 252 -12.80 -1.78 22.27
C VAL A 252 -11.95 -0.88 23.17
N ALA A 253 -10.95 -1.42 23.86
CA ALA A 253 -10.08 -0.64 24.75
C ALA A 253 -9.24 0.37 23.95
N TYR A 254 -8.66 -0.08 22.83
CA TYR A 254 -8.01 0.77 21.83
C TYR A 254 -8.96 1.86 21.33
N GLY A 255 -10.16 1.47 20.87
CA GLY A 255 -11.12 2.40 20.28
C GLY A 255 -11.50 3.53 21.24
N ARG A 256 -11.79 3.20 22.51
CA ARG A 256 -12.10 4.21 23.55
C ARG A 256 -10.96 5.20 23.75
N LEU A 257 -9.73 4.69 23.78
CA LEU A 257 -8.55 5.53 23.96
C LEU A 257 -8.31 6.43 22.74
N LEU A 258 -8.47 5.90 21.53
CA LEU A 258 -8.33 6.69 20.32
C LEU A 258 -9.38 7.80 20.26
N SER A 259 -10.66 7.49 20.54
CA SER A 259 -11.72 8.50 20.63
C SER A 259 -11.42 9.56 21.70
N GLN A 260 -10.84 9.16 22.83
CA GLN A 260 -10.38 10.10 23.87
C GLN A 260 -9.29 11.03 23.34
N TYR A 261 -8.25 10.51 22.69
CA TYR A 261 -7.16 11.31 22.12
C TYR A 261 -7.68 12.30 21.05
N VAL A 262 -8.56 11.85 20.15
CA VAL A 262 -9.20 12.72 19.15
C VAL A 262 -10.01 13.83 19.83
N THR A 263 -10.82 13.49 20.84
CA THR A 263 -11.67 14.47 21.55
C THR A 263 -10.85 15.48 22.35
N GLN A 264 -9.73 15.06 22.95
CA GLN A 264 -8.84 15.92 23.74
C GLN A 264 -7.92 16.78 22.86
N GLY A 265 -7.88 16.54 21.55
CA GLY A 265 -6.96 17.22 20.63
C GLY A 265 -5.50 16.86 20.91
N GLU A 266 -5.25 15.64 21.39
CA GLU A 266 -3.89 15.13 21.56
C GLU A 266 -3.19 15.05 20.19
N PRO A 267 -1.86 15.27 20.10
CA PRO A 267 -1.13 15.03 18.87
C PRO A 267 -1.28 13.57 18.42
N LEU A 268 -1.91 13.36 17.27
CA LEU A 268 -2.19 12.06 16.68
C LEU A 268 -0.96 11.56 15.91
N GLU A 269 0.05 11.18 16.69
CA GLU A 269 1.35 10.77 16.19
C GLU A 269 1.93 9.65 17.06
N TRP A 270 2.17 8.51 16.43
CA TRP A 270 2.54 7.25 17.08
C TRP A 270 3.48 6.36 16.25
N ALA A 271 4.02 6.84 15.11
CA ALA A 271 4.84 6.02 14.21
C ALA A 271 6.10 5.44 14.88
N ALA A 272 6.62 6.12 15.90
CA ALA A 272 7.74 5.69 16.73
C ALA A 272 7.52 4.31 17.37
N TRP A 273 6.27 3.94 17.67
CA TRP A 273 5.91 2.62 18.18
C TRP A 273 6.34 1.51 17.22
N ASP A 274 6.13 1.71 15.92
CA ASP A 274 6.51 0.72 14.91
C ASP A 274 8.02 0.77 14.64
N TRP A 275 8.56 1.96 14.42
CA TRP A 275 9.94 2.10 13.94
C TRP A 275 10.98 1.75 15.00
N LEU A 276 10.73 2.02 16.29
CA LEU A 276 11.63 1.56 17.34
C LEU A 276 11.57 0.04 17.52
N ARG A 277 10.39 -0.58 17.42
CA ARG A 277 10.26 -2.05 17.42
C ARG A 277 10.96 -2.69 16.22
N ALA A 278 10.94 -2.04 15.05
CA ALA A 278 11.69 -2.50 13.89
C ALA A 278 13.22 -2.52 14.15
N VAL A 279 13.76 -1.52 14.85
CA VAL A 279 15.17 -1.50 15.28
C VAL A 279 15.46 -2.64 16.28
N ASP A 280 14.57 -2.86 17.24
CA ASP A 280 14.74 -3.93 18.24
C ASP A 280 14.68 -5.33 17.63
N LEU A 281 13.76 -5.55 16.68
CA LEU A 281 13.68 -6.77 15.88
C LEU A 281 14.94 -7.01 15.04
N ALA A 282 15.49 -5.96 14.42
CA ALA A 282 16.74 -6.07 13.66
C ALA A 282 17.91 -6.52 14.56
N TRP A 283 17.99 -5.99 15.79
CA TRP A 283 19.00 -6.41 16.76
C TRP A 283 18.77 -7.84 17.24
N ALA A 284 17.53 -8.21 17.58
CA ALA A 284 17.18 -9.58 17.96
C ALA A 284 17.58 -10.57 16.85
N GLY A 285 17.34 -10.24 15.59
CA GLY A 285 17.77 -11.03 14.44
C GLY A 285 19.28 -11.24 14.36
N CYS A 286 20.08 -10.22 14.68
CA CYS A 286 21.52 -10.35 14.74
C CYS A 286 21.97 -11.21 15.94
N CYS A 287 21.37 -11.02 17.12
CA CYS A 287 21.69 -11.83 18.31
C CYS A 287 21.39 -13.31 18.10
N SER A 288 20.29 -13.63 17.41
CA SER A 288 19.88 -15.01 17.06
C SER A 288 20.66 -15.59 15.86
N GLY A 289 21.53 -14.80 15.22
CA GLY A 289 22.26 -15.21 14.01
C GLY A 289 21.39 -15.39 12.75
N TRP A 290 20.13 -14.93 12.77
CA TRP A 290 19.24 -14.98 11.62
C TRP A 290 19.53 -13.87 10.61
N LEU A 291 20.06 -12.74 11.08
CA LEU A 291 20.55 -11.64 10.26
C LEU A 291 22.05 -11.49 10.42
N THR A 292 22.74 -11.22 9.33
CA THR A 292 24.13 -10.72 9.42
C THR A 292 24.13 -9.33 10.06
N GLN A 293 25.27 -8.93 10.67
CA GLN A 293 25.42 -7.58 11.21
C GLN A 293 25.10 -6.50 10.16
N GLN A 294 25.53 -6.72 8.91
CA GLN A 294 25.31 -5.78 7.82
C GLN A 294 23.82 -5.65 7.50
N GLU A 295 23.08 -6.76 7.39
CA GLU A 295 21.64 -6.75 7.13
C GLU A 295 20.86 -6.10 8.28
N GLY A 296 21.16 -6.46 9.53
CA GLY A 296 20.51 -5.88 10.70
C GLY A 296 20.75 -4.38 10.80
N THR A 297 21.99 -3.93 10.58
CA THR A 297 22.32 -2.50 10.54
C THR A 297 21.56 -1.77 9.43
N MET A 298 21.44 -2.33 8.21
CA MET A 298 20.69 -1.69 7.12
C MET A 298 19.20 -1.56 7.45
N LEU A 299 18.58 -2.61 7.98
CA LEU A 299 17.17 -2.62 8.37
C LEU A 299 16.90 -1.62 9.50
N ALA A 300 17.74 -1.62 10.54
CA ALA A 300 17.65 -0.65 11.63
C ALA A 300 17.87 0.78 11.11
N THR A 301 18.82 0.99 10.19
CA THR A 301 19.11 2.32 9.62
C THR A 301 17.93 2.84 8.83
N HIS A 302 17.22 1.98 8.10
CA HIS A 302 16.00 2.39 7.41
C HIS A 302 14.94 2.89 8.39
N ALA A 303 14.67 2.16 9.47
CA ALA A 303 13.75 2.62 10.53
C ALA A 303 14.24 3.92 11.18
N GLY A 304 15.54 4.06 11.39
CA GLY A 304 16.18 5.29 11.87
C GLY A 304 16.03 6.48 10.93
N ASP A 305 16.13 6.29 9.60
CA ASP A 305 15.90 7.34 8.60
C ASP A 305 14.45 7.86 8.69
N LEU A 306 13.48 6.96 8.87
CA LEU A 306 12.08 7.34 9.09
C LEU A 306 11.91 8.17 10.37
N VAL A 307 12.53 7.72 11.47
CA VAL A 307 12.53 8.45 12.75
C VAL A 307 13.10 9.86 12.60
N VAL A 308 14.28 10.00 12.01
CA VAL A 308 14.98 11.30 11.86
C VAL A 308 14.22 12.25 10.93
N ARG A 309 13.48 11.73 9.94
CA ARG A 309 12.63 12.54 9.06
C ARG A 309 11.35 13.04 9.73
N ARG A 310 10.77 12.26 10.65
CA ARG A 310 9.47 12.56 11.29
C ARG A 310 9.60 13.38 12.57
N TYR A 311 10.62 13.13 13.37
CA TYR A 311 10.75 13.71 14.71
C TYR A 311 11.89 14.73 14.80
N SER A 312 11.58 15.88 15.41
CA SER A 312 12.55 16.96 15.60
C SER A 312 13.60 16.65 16.68
N ASP A 313 13.24 15.85 17.68
CA ASP A 313 14.09 15.52 18.83
C ASP A 313 13.64 14.22 19.54
N TRP A 314 14.43 13.79 20.52
CA TRP A 314 14.17 12.61 21.34
C TRP A 314 12.89 12.71 22.19
N SER A 315 12.47 13.91 22.60
CA SER A 315 11.24 14.08 23.40
C SER A 315 10.00 13.85 22.54
N ALA A 316 10.00 14.35 21.30
CA ALA A 316 8.94 14.10 20.33
C ALA A 316 8.82 12.60 20.03
N LEU A 317 9.96 11.93 19.79
CA LEU A 317 10.03 10.48 19.58
C LEU A 317 9.45 9.69 20.77
N ALA A 318 9.90 9.98 22.00
CA ALA A 318 9.45 9.28 23.20
C ALA A 318 7.94 9.45 23.46
N ARG A 319 7.39 10.65 23.26
CA ARG A 319 5.95 10.90 23.39
C ARG A 319 5.13 10.14 22.35
N ALA A 320 5.61 10.12 21.10
CA ALA A 320 4.95 9.38 20.03
C ALA A 320 4.95 7.87 20.31
N TYR A 321 6.09 7.32 20.75
CA TYR A 321 6.18 5.92 21.15
C TYR A 321 5.20 5.62 22.28
N GLN A 322 5.15 6.47 23.32
CA GLN A 322 4.28 6.25 24.46
C GLN A 322 2.81 6.23 24.04
N ARG A 323 2.37 7.10 23.12
CA ARG A 323 1.00 7.08 22.58
C ARG A 323 0.71 5.81 21.79
N GLY A 324 1.60 5.39 20.91
CA GLY A 324 1.42 4.15 20.15
C GLY A 324 1.36 2.93 21.07
N ARG A 325 2.23 2.88 22.09
CA ARG A 325 2.16 1.87 23.16
C ARG A 325 0.82 1.91 23.88
N SER A 326 0.31 3.10 24.20
CA SER A 326 -0.99 3.24 24.84
C SER A 326 -2.12 2.66 23.99
N LEU A 327 -2.12 2.94 22.68
CA LEU A 327 -3.10 2.42 21.74
C LEU A 327 -3.02 0.90 21.62
N PHE A 328 -1.81 0.35 21.46
CA PHE A 328 -1.58 -1.09 21.38
C PHE A 328 -2.02 -1.82 22.64
N GLU A 329 -1.75 -1.28 23.82
CA GLU A 329 -2.15 -1.88 25.10
C GLU A 329 -3.59 -1.55 25.52
N GLY A 330 -4.28 -0.65 24.81
CA GLY A 330 -5.61 -0.15 25.17
C GLY A 330 -5.66 0.61 26.50
N GLN A 331 -4.53 1.18 26.95
CA GLN A 331 -4.40 1.87 28.23
C GLN A 331 -3.54 3.13 28.07
N ASP A 332 -3.99 4.28 28.58
CA ASP A 332 -3.19 5.50 28.52
C ASP A 332 -1.91 5.40 29.37
N ARG A 333 -0.76 5.35 28.69
CA ARG A 333 0.58 5.28 29.25
C ARG A 333 1.31 6.63 29.29
N LEU A 334 0.71 7.71 28.79
CA LEU A 334 1.34 9.04 28.82
C LEU A 334 1.72 9.52 30.23
N PRO A 335 0.94 9.25 31.30
CA PRO A 335 1.33 9.63 32.65
C PRO A 335 2.67 9.03 33.12
N GLN A 336 3.08 7.88 32.58
CA GLN A 336 4.35 7.22 32.91
C GLN A 336 5.55 7.73 32.11
N LEU A 337 5.35 8.62 31.12
CA LEU A 337 6.42 9.10 30.23
C LEU A 337 7.68 9.58 30.99
N SER A 338 7.49 10.39 32.02
CA SER A 338 8.61 10.95 32.80
C SER A 338 9.37 9.91 33.62
N MET A 339 8.77 8.76 33.88
CA MET A 339 9.40 7.64 34.58
C MET A 339 10.13 6.75 33.57
N ASP A 340 9.44 6.34 32.51
CA ASP A 340 9.93 5.39 31.51
C ASP A 340 11.15 5.94 30.76
N TRP A 341 11.17 7.25 30.46
CA TRP A 341 12.18 7.86 29.60
C TRP A 341 13.24 8.68 30.35
N ARG A 342 13.13 8.79 31.68
CA ARG A 342 13.96 9.71 32.49
C ARG A 342 15.44 9.52 32.21
N LEU A 343 15.90 8.28 32.33
CA LEU A 343 17.32 7.94 32.23
C LEU A 343 17.88 8.30 30.85
N LEU A 344 17.15 8.00 29.78
CA LEU A 344 17.58 8.32 28.42
C LEU A 344 17.57 9.83 28.15
N MET A 345 16.61 10.57 28.73
CA MET A 345 16.47 12.01 28.47
C MET A 345 17.39 12.89 29.33
N SER A 346 17.71 12.47 30.56
CA SER A 346 18.43 13.33 31.52
C SER A 346 19.81 12.83 31.93
N SER A 347 20.14 11.55 31.73
CA SER A 347 21.43 11.03 32.19
C SER A 347 22.59 11.64 31.39
N PRO A 348 23.67 12.11 32.06
CA PRO A 348 24.87 12.59 31.38
C PRO A 348 25.59 11.49 30.61
N SER A 349 25.35 10.22 30.94
CA SER A 349 25.94 9.09 30.24
C SER A 349 24.93 8.41 29.30
N SER A 350 23.79 9.04 29.01
CA SER A 350 22.78 8.51 28.11
C SER A 350 23.31 8.26 26.68
N PRO A 351 22.90 7.17 26.02
CA PRO A 351 23.15 6.98 24.58
C PRO A 351 22.49 8.06 23.71
N TRP A 352 21.48 8.78 24.24
CA TRP A 352 20.73 9.84 23.54
C TRP A 352 21.29 11.25 23.77
N ARG A 353 22.51 11.39 24.30
CA ARG A 353 23.11 12.70 24.63
C ARG A 353 23.33 13.65 23.41
N GLY A 354 23.26 13.14 22.18
CA GLY A 354 23.42 13.91 20.94
C GLY A 354 22.10 14.39 20.33
N ASN A 355 22.17 15.17 19.25
CA ASN A 355 20.99 15.55 18.49
C ASN A 355 20.47 14.33 17.69
N LEU A 356 19.16 14.08 17.74
CA LEU A 356 18.51 13.03 16.93
C LEU A 356 18.79 13.22 15.44
N GLY A 357 18.75 14.46 14.94
CA GLY A 357 18.98 14.77 13.53
C GLY A 357 20.41 14.50 13.03
N GLU A 358 21.37 14.32 13.94
CA GLU A 358 22.77 14.04 13.63
C GLU A 358 23.13 12.56 13.88
N LEU A 359 22.14 11.72 14.23
CA LEU A 359 22.36 10.34 14.61
C LEU A 359 22.91 9.47 13.46
N LEU A 360 22.44 9.72 12.24
CA LEU A 360 22.73 8.88 11.09
C LEU A 360 23.59 9.60 10.06
N ASN A 361 24.58 8.90 9.54
CA ASN A 361 25.41 9.38 8.44
C ASN A 361 24.66 9.24 7.10
N ALA A 362 24.81 10.25 6.22
CA ALA A 362 24.11 10.30 4.94
C ALA A 362 24.44 9.11 4.01
N ASP A 363 25.69 8.65 3.97
CA ASP A 363 26.11 7.53 3.11
C ASP A 363 25.51 6.20 3.60
N VAL A 364 25.46 6.01 4.92
CA VAL A 364 24.85 4.83 5.56
C VAL A 364 23.33 4.81 5.30
N VAL A 365 22.68 5.97 5.39
CA VAL A 365 21.26 6.12 5.06
C VAL A 365 20.98 5.78 3.60
N GLU A 366 21.76 6.29 2.65
CA GLU A 366 21.51 6.02 1.24
C GLU A 366 21.75 4.54 0.89
N ALA A 367 22.76 3.90 1.49
CA ALA A 367 22.97 2.46 1.37
C ALA A 367 21.75 1.67 1.90
N ALA A 368 21.21 2.03 3.06
CA ALA A 368 20.02 1.39 3.61
C ALA A 368 18.79 1.57 2.70
N ARG A 369 18.55 2.77 2.16
CA ARG A 369 17.46 3.03 1.22
C ARG A 369 17.59 2.20 -0.05
N HIS A 370 18.80 2.08 -0.58
CA HIS A 370 19.05 1.25 -1.75
C HIS A 370 18.71 -0.22 -1.48
N SER A 371 19.17 -0.76 -0.34
CA SER A 371 18.89 -2.14 0.04
C SER A 371 17.40 -2.42 0.22
N ILE A 372 16.65 -1.49 0.84
CA ILE A 372 15.19 -1.63 0.99
C ILE A 372 14.47 -1.69 -0.36
N ARG A 373 14.90 -0.90 -1.36
CA ARG A 373 14.36 -1.00 -2.72
C ARG A 373 14.75 -2.31 -3.38
N GLN A 374 15.97 -2.82 -3.15
CA GLN A 374 16.38 -4.13 -3.66
C GLN A 374 15.53 -5.27 -3.08
N TRP A 375 15.20 -5.24 -1.79
CA TRP A 375 14.27 -6.18 -1.16
C TRP A 375 12.89 -6.18 -1.84
N ARG A 376 12.47 -5.04 -2.38
CA ARG A 376 11.19 -4.83 -3.09
C ARG A 376 11.33 -4.81 -4.62
N SER A 377 12.45 -5.29 -5.17
CA SER A 377 12.72 -5.22 -6.62
C SER A 377 11.84 -6.14 -7.47
N SER A 378 11.33 -7.24 -6.89
CA SER A 378 10.41 -8.13 -7.60
C SER A 378 9.10 -7.39 -7.95
N PRO A 379 8.58 -7.54 -9.19
CA PRO A 379 7.29 -6.97 -9.60
C PRO A 379 6.10 -7.35 -8.71
N ARG A 380 6.18 -8.50 -8.02
CA ARG A 380 5.15 -8.90 -7.04
C ARG A 380 4.94 -7.86 -5.94
N HIS A 381 5.97 -7.10 -5.55
CA HIS A 381 5.83 -6.06 -4.52
C HIS A 381 4.99 -4.87 -4.99
N TRP A 382 4.95 -4.59 -6.30
CA TRP A 382 4.04 -3.60 -6.88
C TRP A 382 2.59 -4.07 -6.78
N VAL A 383 2.33 -5.33 -7.14
CA VAL A 383 1.00 -5.95 -7.01
C VAL A 383 0.53 -5.90 -5.56
N LEU A 384 1.37 -6.35 -4.63
CA LEU A 384 1.07 -6.31 -3.19
C LEU A 384 0.84 -4.89 -2.68
N ALA A 385 1.64 -3.90 -3.09
CA ALA A 385 1.47 -2.52 -2.65
C ALA A 385 0.13 -1.93 -3.11
N LEU A 386 -0.23 -2.11 -4.38
CA LEU A 386 -1.52 -1.65 -4.92
C LEU A 386 -2.70 -2.38 -4.28
N ALA A 387 -2.66 -3.71 -4.23
CA ALA A 387 -3.72 -4.52 -3.64
C ALA A 387 -3.89 -4.25 -2.14
N SER A 388 -2.81 -3.90 -1.42
CA SER A 388 -2.85 -3.61 0.02
C SER A 388 -3.63 -2.35 0.40
N VAL A 389 -3.95 -1.47 -0.55
CA VAL A 389 -4.86 -0.34 -0.27
C VAL A 389 -6.29 -0.84 -0.06
N ARG A 390 -6.69 -1.94 -0.72
CA ARG A 390 -7.99 -2.60 -0.54
C ARG A 390 -7.98 -3.64 0.57
N ASP A 391 -6.90 -4.41 0.67
CA ASP A 391 -6.71 -5.49 1.64
C ASP A 391 -5.39 -5.27 2.41
N PRO A 392 -5.40 -4.46 3.50
CA PRO A 392 -4.20 -4.06 4.23
C PRO A 392 -3.32 -5.22 4.71
N GLU A 393 -3.89 -6.41 4.93
CA GLU A 393 -3.12 -7.59 5.36
C GLU A 393 -2.07 -8.02 4.34
N LEU A 394 -2.28 -7.72 3.05
CA LEU A 394 -1.33 -8.05 1.97
C LEU A 394 0.01 -7.35 2.14
N SER A 395 0.08 -6.22 2.85
CA SER A 395 1.34 -5.50 3.07
C SER A 395 2.34 -6.28 3.92
N THR A 396 1.86 -7.19 4.77
CA THR A 396 2.69 -8.07 5.61
C THR A 396 3.51 -9.07 4.79
N ARG A 397 3.16 -9.26 3.52
CA ARG A 397 3.76 -10.25 2.61
C ARG A 397 4.91 -9.67 1.76
N GLN A 398 5.36 -8.44 2.06
CA GLN A 398 6.49 -7.79 1.41
C GLN A 398 7.82 -8.45 1.81
N GLY A 399 8.72 -8.70 0.85
CA GLY A 399 9.97 -9.44 1.06
C GLY A 399 9.88 -10.86 0.52
N ALA A 400 10.46 -11.83 1.23
CA ALA A 400 10.44 -13.22 0.79
C ALA A 400 9.00 -13.78 0.76
N GLU A 401 8.71 -14.66 -0.19
CA GLU A 401 7.38 -15.26 -0.36
C GLU A 401 6.96 -16.08 0.86
N PRO A 402 5.81 -15.75 1.50
CA PRO A 402 5.29 -16.57 2.58
C PRO A 402 4.63 -17.82 2.01
N VAL A 403 4.61 -18.89 2.80
CA VAL A 403 3.77 -20.06 2.52
C VAL A 403 2.33 -19.68 2.78
N LEU A 404 1.49 -19.74 1.74
CA LEU A 404 0.07 -19.43 1.87
C LEU A 404 -0.68 -20.58 2.55
N SER A 405 -1.65 -20.23 3.39
CA SER A 405 -2.57 -21.21 3.98
C SER A 405 -3.56 -21.71 2.92
N GLU A 406 -4.02 -22.96 3.04
CA GLU A 406 -5.05 -23.52 2.16
C GLU A 406 -6.36 -22.71 2.23
N SER A 407 -6.65 -22.08 3.38
CA SER A 407 -7.80 -21.20 3.55
C SER A 407 -7.70 -19.98 2.63
N ARG A 408 -6.54 -19.32 2.57
CA ARG A 408 -6.34 -18.16 1.68
C ARG A 408 -6.39 -18.57 0.21
N ALA A 409 -5.76 -19.69 -0.15
CA ALA A 409 -5.83 -20.20 -1.51
C ALA A 409 -7.28 -20.54 -1.92
N LYS A 410 -8.10 -21.08 -1.00
CA LYS A 410 -9.52 -21.34 -1.25
C LYS A 410 -10.33 -20.05 -1.41
N GLU A 411 -10.12 -19.06 -0.55
CA GLU A 411 -10.77 -17.75 -0.65
C GLU A 411 -10.47 -17.08 -1.98
N ALA A 412 -9.20 -17.06 -2.39
CA ALA A 412 -8.79 -16.50 -3.68
C ALA A 412 -9.45 -17.23 -4.86
N ARG A 413 -9.50 -18.57 -4.83
CA ARG A 413 -10.22 -19.38 -5.84
C ARG A 413 -11.72 -19.05 -5.89
N GLN A 414 -12.34 -18.88 -4.72
CA GLN A 414 -13.76 -18.54 -4.64
C GLN A 414 -14.01 -17.14 -5.22
N TYR A 415 -13.18 -16.15 -4.88
CA TYR A 415 -13.28 -14.80 -5.42
C TYR A 415 -13.15 -14.79 -6.95
N LEU A 416 -12.15 -15.48 -7.50
CA LEU A 416 -11.93 -15.55 -8.95
C LEU A 416 -13.15 -16.14 -9.67
N ILE A 417 -13.78 -17.18 -9.12
CA ILE A 417 -14.96 -17.82 -9.72
C ILE A 417 -16.22 -16.98 -9.53
N GLU A 418 -16.51 -16.52 -8.31
CA GLU A 418 -17.80 -15.90 -7.97
C GLU A 418 -17.87 -14.42 -8.36
N SER A 419 -16.74 -13.70 -8.34
CA SER A 419 -16.70 -12.27 -8.64
C SER A 419 -16.21 -11.96 -10.05
N LEU A 420 -15.34 -12.81 -10.62
CA LEU A 420 -14.73 -12.57 -11.93
C LEU A 420 -15.11 -13.59 -12.99
N GLU A 421 -15.76 -14.71 -12.62
CA GLU A 421 -16.03 -15.83 -13.54
C GLU A 421 -14.73 -16.28 -14.24
N LEU A 422 -13.62 -16.26 -13.50
CA LEU A 422 -12.29 -16.61 -13.99
C LEU A 422 -11.90 -17.99 -13.46
N TYR A 423 -11.71 -18.94 -14.39
CA TYR A 423 -11.43 -20.32 -14.07
C TYR A 423 -10.00 -20.74 -14.46
N ALA A 424 -9.48 -21.73 -13.74
CA ALA A 424 -8.10 -22.20 -13.91
C ALA A 424 -7.80 -22.77 -15.31
N ASP A 425 -8.80 -23.35 -15.98
CA ASP A 425 -8.68 -23.94 -17.31
C ASP A 425 -8.49 -22.91 -18.43
N GLU A 426 -8.77 -21.63 -18.16
CA GLU A 426 -8.58 -20.53 -19.11
C GLU A 426 -7.13 -20.04 -19.18
N GLY A 427 -6.32 -20.34 -18.17
CA GLY A 427 -4.93 -19.89 -18.04
C GLY A 427 -4.77 -18.42 -17.61
N ALA A 428 -3.54 -18.02 -17.26
CA ALA A 428 -3.29 -16.70 -16.66
C ALA A 428 -3.65 -15.55 -17.62
N LYS A 429 -3.50 -15.78 -18.94
CA LYS A 429 -3.79 -14.79 -20.00
C LYS A 429 -5.23 -14.30 -20.02
N ALA A 430 -6.18 -15.06 -19.47
CA ALA A 430 -7.55 -14.59 -19.34
C ALA A 430 -7.66 -13.31 -18.49
N LEU A 431 -6.72 -13.04 -17.56
CA LEU A 431 -6.67 -11.79 -16.80
C LEU A 431 -6.56 -10.54 -17.68
N MET A 432 -6.01 -10.66 -18.90
CA MET A 432 -5.86 -9.53 -19.82
C MET A 432 -7.19 -8.84 -20.14
N ARG A 433 -8.33 -9.54 -20.03
CA ARG A 433 -9.66 -8.96 -20.26
C ARG A 433 -10.03 -7.88 -19.26
N TYR A 434 -9.44 -7.89 -18.06
CA TYR A 434 -9.66 -6.86 -17.03
C TYR A 434 -8.68 -5.68 -17.13
N TRP A 435 -7.78 -5.69 -18.12
CA TRP A 435 -6.99 -4.51 -18.48
C TRP A 435 -7.77 -3.70 -19.54
N LEU A 436 -8.30 -2.54 -19.14
CA LEU A 436 -9.27 -1.71 -19.86
C LEU A 436 -8.69 -0.36 -20.34
N PRO A 437 -7.68 -0.31 -21.23
CA PRO A 437 -7.00 0.93 -21.60
C PRO A 437 -7.91 1.93 -22.34
N ALA A 438 -8.97 1.47 -23.01
CA ALA A 438 -9.92 2.39 -23.65
C ALA A 438 -10.83 3.08 -22.63
N GLN A 439 -11.10 2.46 -21.48
CA GLN A 439 -11.80 3.11 -20.36
C GLN A 439 -10.95 4.24 -19.78
N ALA A 440 -9.65 3.99 -19.56
CA ALA A 440 -8.73 5.02 -19.11
C ALA A 440 -8.68 6.20 -20.10
N HIS A 441 -8.58 5.92 -21.40
CA HIS A 441 -8.65 6.96 -22.43
C HIS A 441 -9.96 7.75 -22.40
N HIS A 442 -11.09 7.07 -22.30
CA HIS A 442 -12.40 7.71 -22.21
C HIS A 442 -12.49 8.68 -21.02
N LEU A 443 -12.08 8.23 -19.83
CA LEU A 443 -12.06 9.06 -18.61
C LEU A 443 -11.12 10.27 -18.76
N ASN A 444 -9.91 10.04 -19.29
CA ASN A 444 -8.94 11.08 -19.57
C ASN A 444 -9.50 12.15 -20.51
N GLN A 445 -10.20 11.71 -21.55
CA GLN A 445 -10.81 12.60 -22.53
C GLN A 445 -11.99 13.39 -21.94
N LEU A 446 -12.86 12.75 -21.17
CA LEU A 446 -13.93 13.46 -20.44
C LEU A 446 -13.36 14.49 -19.45
N ALA A 447 -12.28 14.17 -18.74
CA ALA A 447 -11.64 15.09 -17.82
C ALA A 447 -11.04 16.32 -18.55
N ALA A 448 -10.41 16.12 -19.70
CA ALA A 448 -9.92 17.21 -20.55
C ALA A 448 -11.07 18.09 -21.04
N ASP A 449 -12.11 17.50 -21.60
CA ASP A 449 -13.26 18.25 -22.13
C ASP A 449 -14.03 18.98 -21.02
N ALA A 450 -14.20 18.37 -19.84
CA ALA A 450 -14.82 18.99 -18.68
C ALA A 450 -14.06 20.25 -18.23
N ALA A 451 -12.73 20.18 -18.15
CA ALA A 451 -11.88 21.31 -17.77
C ALA A 451 -12.01 22.50 -18.75
N HIS A 452 -12.27 22.20 -20.03
CA HIS A 452 -12.45 23.18 -21.10
C HIS A 452 -13.90 23.55 -21.41
N ARG A 453 -14.88 23.01 -20.66
CA ARG A 453 -16.33 23.18 -20.92
C ARG A 453 -16.73 22.76 -22.35
N ALA A 454 -16.10 21.70 -22.83
CA ALA A 454 -16.30 21.11 -24.15
C ALA A 454 -17.05 19.76 -24.11
N LEU A 455 -17.54 19.35 -22.93
CA LEU A 455 -18.38 18.16 -22.79
C LEU A 455 -19.62 18.23 -23.69
N PRO A 456 -20.15 17.07 -24.14
CA PRO A 456 -21.39 17.02 -24.90
C PRO A 456 -22.58 17.69 -24.20
N PRO A 457 -23.55 18.22 -24.96
CA PRO A 457 -24.76 18.81 -24.43
C PRO A 457 -25.47 17.88 -23.44
N SER A 458 -26.01 18.45 -22.36
CA SER A 458 -26.79 17.68 -21.37
C SER A 458 -28.17 17.25 -21.89
N ARG A 459 -28.77 18.03 -22.81
CA ARG A 459 -30.05 17.68 -23.41
C ARG A 459 -29.83 16.84 -24.66
N THR A 460 -30.45 15.68 -24.72
CA THR A 460 -30.44 14.81 -25.90
C THR A 460 -31.83 14.74 -26.53
N PRO A 461 -31.96 14.35 -27.81
CA PRO A 461 -33.27 14.10 -28.43
C PRO A 461 -34.08 12.98 -27.75
N PHE A 462 -33.42 12.16 -26.94
CA PHE A 462 -33.98 10.96 -26.32
C PHE A 462 -34.43 11.22 -24.87
N GLY A 463 -33.93 12.30 -24.26
CA GLY A 463 -34.25 12.64 -22.88
C GLY A 463 -33.13 13.45 -22.22
N ASP A 464 -33.34 13.72 -20.94
CA ASP A 464 -32.38 14.40 -20.08
C ASP A 464 -31.81 13.39 -19.06
N PRO A 465 -30.47 13.32 -18.89
CA PRO A 465 -29.85 12.50 -17.85
C PRO A 465 -30.13 13.08 -16.46
N ALA A 466 -29.93 12.27 -15.41
CA ALA A 466 -30.14 12.73 -14.06
C ALA A 466 -29.16 13.86 -13.69
N SER A 467 -29.66 14.88 -12.96
CA SER A 467 -28.86 16.04 -12.58
C SER A 467 -27.61 15.67 -11.76
N ALA A 468 -27.70 14.62 -10.93
CA ALA A 468 -26.57 14.14 -10.14
C ALA A 468 -25.44 13.58 -11.03
N ASP A 469 -25.79 12.85 -12.09
CA ASP A 469 -24.82 12.26 -13.03
C ASP A 469 -24.12 13.34 -13.87
N LEU A 470 -24.84 14.40 -14.25
CA LEU A 470 -24.26 15.56 -14.91
C LEU A 470 -23.25 16.29 -14.02
N VAL A 471 -23.57 16.47 -12.73
CA VAL A 471 -22.65 17.08 -11.76
C VAL A 471 -21.40 16.22 -11.61
N ASN A 472 -21.56 14.89 -11.54
CA ASN A 472 -20.45 13.96 -11.46
C ASN A 472 -19.54 14.06 -12.69
N ARG A 473 -20.12 13.92 -13.89
CA ARG A 473 -19.42 14.09 -15.18
C ARG A 473 -18.66 15.41 -15.28
N ASP A 474 -19.32 16.52 -14.97
CA ASP A 474 -18.70 17.85 -15.08
C ASP A 474 -17.55 18.02 -14.07
N SER A 475 -17.61 17.32 -12.93
CA SER A 475 -16.58 17.36 -11.90
C SER A 475 -15.28 16.66 -12.30
N LEU A 476 -15.30 15.79 -13.33
CA LEU A 476 -14.12 15.11 -13.86
C LEU A 476 -13.03 16.08 -14.34
N GLY A 477 -13.38 17.34 -14.65
CA GLY A 477 -12.41 18.38 -14.98
C GLY A 477 -11.32 18.59 -13.92
N LYS A 478 -11.58 18.21 -12.66
CA LYS A 478 -10.58 18.22 -11.58
C LYS A 478 -9.43 17.24 -11.81
N ALA A 479 -9.66 16.16 -12.58
CA ALA A 479 -8.65 15.15 -12.88
C ALA A 479 -7.83 15.42 -14.14
N THR A 480 -8.01 16.56 -14.83
CA THR A 480 -7.32 16.86 -16.11
C THR A 480 -5.79 16.73 -16.07
N ARG A 481 -5.17 16.84 -14.89
CA ARG A 481 -3.71 16.69 -14.68
C ARG A 481 -3.27 15.28 -14.29
N HIS A 482 -4.19 14.35 -14.15
CA HIS A 482 -3.98 13.02 -13.58
C HIS A 482 -4.46 11.95 -14.55
N SER A 483 -3.56 11.11 -15.07
CA SER A 483 -3.96 9.97 -15.89
C SER A 483 -4.87 9.02 -15.11
N ALA A 484 -5.93 8.55 -15.77
CA ALA A 484 -6.88 7.56 -15.29
C ALA A 484 -6.33 6.12 -15.28
N THR A 485 -5.10 5.88 -15.74
CA THR A 485 -4.51 4.52 -15.75
C THR A 485 -4.64 3.86 -14.37
N ILE A 486 -4.39 4.59 -13.28
CA ILE A 486 -4.44 4.05 -11.93
C ILE A 486 -5.83 3.53 -11.52
N HIS A 487 -6.92 4.13 -12.05
CA HIS A 487 -8.29 3.69 -11.79
C HIS A 487 -8.54 2.26 -12.32
N MET A 488 -7.95 1.92 -13.47
CA MET A 488 -7.97 0.56 -14.00
C MET A 488 -6.93 -0.34 -13.30
N ALA A 489 -5.71 0.18 -13.10
CA ALA A 489 -4.58 -0.59 -12.65
C ALA A 489 -4.73 -1.12 -11.21
N GLU A 490 -5.42 -0.38 -10.34
CA GLU A 490 -5.63 -0.80 -8.95
C GLU A 490 -6.49 -2.08 -8.85
N LYS A 491 -7.59 -2.18 -9.62
CA LYS A 491 -8.43 -3.39 -9.66
C LYS A 491 -7.70 -4.54 -10.31
N TYR A 492 -7.02 -4.25 -11.42
CA TYR A 492 -6.20 -5.24 -12.11
C TYR A 492 -5.13 -5.84 -11.18
N ALA A 493 -4.47 -5.01 -10.36
CA ALA A 493 -3.51 -5.47 -9.37
C ALA A 493 -4.16 -6.39 -8.31
N PHE A 494 -5.35 -6.04 -7.84
CA PHE A 494 -6.09 -6.90 -6.91
C PHE A 494 -6.45 -8.25 -7.54
N TYR A 495 -6.94 -8.26 -8.79
CA TYR A 495 -7.26 -9.51 -9.51
C TYR A 495 -6.02 -10.37 -9.76
N LEU A 496 -4.90 -9.73 -10.12
CA LEU A 496 -3.62 -10.40 -10.28
C LEU A 496 -3.13 -11.00 -8.96
N GLN A 497 -3.31 -10.31 -7.82
CA GLN A 497 -3.00 -10.85 -6.51
C GLN A 497 -3.87 -12.07 -6.16
N MET A 498 -5.17 -12.04 -6.46
CA MET A 498 -6.05 -13.19 -6.24
C MET A 498 -5.64 -14.39 -7.12
N ALA A 499 -5.24 -14.13 -8.36
CA ALA A 499 -4.69 -15.18 -9.23
C ALA A 499 -3.39 -15.78 -8.66
N MET A 500 -2.48 -14.95 -8.14
CA MET A 500 -1.28 -15.42 -7.44
C MET A 500 -1.62 -16.25 -6.20
N ASP A 501 -2.53 -15.77 -5.34
CA ASP A 501 -2.93 -16.44 -4.10
C ASP A 501 -3.66 -17.76 -4.36
N SER A 502 -4.34 -17.91 -5.51
CA SER A 502 -5.08 -19.12 -5.89
C SER A 502 -4.19 -20.34 -6.12
N GLN A 503 -2.92 -20.12 -6.51
CA GLN A 503 -1.97 -21.15 -6.94
C GLN A 503 -2.49 -22.05 -8.09
N GLN A 504 -3.45 -21.59 -8.88
CA GLN A 504 -4.03 -22.35 -10.00
C GLN A 504 -3.44 -22.00 -11.38
N PHE A 505 -2.71 -20.88 -11.48
CA PHE A 505 -2.18 -20.36 -12.73
C PHE A 505 -0.65 -20.49 -12.81
N ASN A 506 -0.12 -20.32 -14.02
CA ASN A 506 1.32 -20.34 -14.23
C ASN A 506 2.00 -19.13 -13.57
N GLU A 507 2.82 -19.37 -12.55
CA GLU A 507 3.51 -18.32 -11.77
C GLU A 507 4.33 -17.37 -12.66
N ARG A 508 5.05 -17.90 -13.66
CA ARG A 508 5.87 -17.09 -14.55
C ARG A 508 5.02 -16.11 -15.36
N GLU A 509 3.87 -16.56 -15.89
CA GLU A 509 2.96 -15.68 -16.64
C GLU A 509 2.40 -14.56 -15.75
N LEU A 510 2.06 -14.86 -14.49
CA LEU A 510 1.59 -13.85 -13.53
C LEU A 510 2.67 -12.81 -13.20
N ILE A 511 3.93 -13.25 -13.06
CA ILE A 511 5.06 -12.34 -12.80
C ILE A 511 5.38 -11.48 -14.04
N GLU A 512 5.23 -12.02 -15.25
CA GLU A 512 5.34 -11.25 -16.49
C GLU A 512 4.24 -10.16 -16.56
N MET A 513 3.00 -10.46 -16.17
CA MET A 513 1.92 -9.47 -16.05
C MET A 513 2.18 -8.41 -14.98
N ALA A 514 2.70 -8.81 -13.82
CA ALA A 514 3.10 -7.89 -12.76
C ALA A 514 4.21 -6.93 -13.24
N SER A 515 5.13 -7.43 -14.06
CA SER A 515 6.19 -6.61 -14.68
C SER A 515 5.59 -5.59 -15.65
N SER A 516 4.66 -6.01 -16.51
CA SER A 516 3.93 -5.10 -17.41
C SER A 516 3.16 -4.03 -16.64
N LEU A 517 2.47 -4.39 -15.55
CA LEU A 517 1.75 -3.46 -14.68
C LEU A 517 2.70 -2.40 -14.09
N ARG A 518 3.82 -2.82 -13.51
CA ARG A 518 4.88 -1.94 -12.99
C ARG A 518 5.37 -0.99 -14.08
N ASP A 519 5.73 -1.54 -15.24
CA ASP A 519 6.32 -0.78 -16.35
C ASP A 519 5.36 0.30 -16.86
N VAL A 520 4.05 -0.01 -16.93
CA VAL A 520 3.01 0.96 -17.26
C VAL A 520 2.94 2.08 -16.23
N LEU A 521 2.84 1.74 -14.95
CA LEU A 521 2.69 2.74 -13.90
C LEU A 521 3.92 3.64 -13.78
N CYS A 522 5.13 3.09 -13.90
CA CYS A 522 6.37 3.88 -13.89
C CYS A 522 6.49 4.85 -15.07
N ARG A 523 5.82 4.57 -16.20
CA ARG A 523 5.84 5.44 -17.38
C ARG A 523 4.82 6.56 -17.32
N PHE A 524 3.60 6.26 -16.85
CA PHE A 524 2.55 7.28 -16.76
C PHE A 524 2.65 8.14 -15.50
N TYR A 525 3.37 7.67 -14.47
CA TYR A 525 3.60 8.42 -13.25
C TYR A 525 5.11 8.52 -12.99
N SER A 526 5.64 9.74 -12.90
CA SER A 526 7.08 9.94 -12.75
C SER A 526 7.59 9.75 -11.31
N SER A 527 6.67 9.59 -10.35
CA SER A 527 6.99 9.39 -8.95
C SER A 527 5.81 8.78 -8.17
N PRO A 528 6.07 8.17 -7.00
CA PRO A 528 5.02 7.69 -6.09
C PRO A 528 3.97 8.75 -5.77
N LYS A 529 4.43 9.99 -5.54
CA LYS A 529 3.57 11.14 -5.25
C LYS A 529 2.53 11.38 -6.35
N GLN A 530 2.97 11.39 -7.61
CA GLN A 530 2.06 11.62 -8.74
C GLN A 530 1.05 10.48 -8.93
N LEU A 531 1.47 9.24 -8.70
CA LEU A 531 0.58 8.08 -8.75
C LEU A 531 -0.51 8.19 -7.67
N LEU A 532 -0.12 8.46 -6.43
CA LEU A 532 -1.05 8.54 -5.29
C LEU A 532 -1.99 9.75 -5.38
N GLU A 533 -1.49 10.91 -5.84
CA GLU A 533 -2.35 12.08 -6.12
C GLU A 533 -3.38 11.77 -7.22
N ALA A 534 -2.96 11.09 -8.28
CA ALA A 534 -3.88 10.67 -9.34
C ALA A 534 -4.92 9.68 -8.82
N TRP A 535 -4.51 8.69 -8.03
CA TRP A 535 -5.42 7.70 -7.47
C TRP A 535 -6.45 8.33 -6.55
N ALA A 536 -6.03 9.15 -5.58
CA ALA A 536 -6.96 9.83 -4.67
C ALA A 536 -7.94 10.74 -5.43
N THR A 537 -7.49 11.38 -6.50
CA THR A 537 -8.36 12.21 -7.34
C THR A 537 -9.41 11.36 -8.04
N TRP A 538 -9.03 10.28 -8.71
CA TRP A 538 -9.95 9.42 -9.45
C TRP A 538 -10.92 8.65 -8.54
N ASP A 539 -10.45 8.13 -7.40
CA ASP A 539 -11.30 7.47 -6.40
C ASP A 539 -12.38 8.43 -5.86
N SER A 540 -12.03 9.69 -5.59
CA SER A 540 -13.00 10.68 -5.11
C SER A 540 -14.03 11.13 -6.16
N LEU A 541 -13.70 11.00 -7.45
CA LEU A 541 -14.54 11.43 -8.57
C LEU A 541 -15.45 10.30 -9.09
N LEU A 542 -15.01 9.05 -8.97
CA LEU A 542 -15.74 7.88 -9.45
C LEU A 542 -16.01 6.90 -8.29
N PRO A 543 -16.80 7.31 -7.28
CA PRO A 543 -17.12 6.43 -6.18
C PRO A 543 -17.94 5.23 -6.67
N GLU A 544 -17.58 4.04 -6.20
CA GLU A 544 -18.33 2.82 -6.48
C GLU A 544 -19.52 2.71 -5.51
N PRO A 545 -20.78 2.56 -5.98
CA PRO A 545 -21.95 2.59 -5.11
C PRO A 545 -21.95 1.56 -3.98
N GLU A 546 -21.30 0.41 -4.21
CA GLU A 546 -21.28 -0.74 -3.31
C GLU A 546 -19.99 -0.84 -2.49
N GLN A 547 -19.02 0.06 -2.69
CA GLN A 547 -17.72 0.01 -2.02
C GLN A 547 -17.40 1.34 -1.32
N PRO A 548 -16.77 1.29 -0.13
CA PRO A 548 -16.27 2.51 0.49
C PRO A 548 -15.18 3.15 -0.38
N THR A 549 -15.15 4.48 -0.40
CA THR A 549 -14.02 5.24 -0.98
C THR A 549 -12.72 4.87 -0.28
N LEU A 550 -11.64 4.76 -1.06
CA LEU A 550 -10.28 4.49 -0.58
C LEU A 550 -9.47 5.78 -0.35
N THR A 551 -10.11 6.95 -0.45
CA THR A 551 -9.42 8.24 -0.44
C THR A 551 -8.60 8.48 0.84
N VAL A 552 -9.06 7.99 2.00
CA VAL A 552 -8.33 8.16 3.28
C VAL A 552 -7.06 7.29 3.28
N GLU A 553 -7.18 6.05 2.84
CA GLU A 553 -6.12 5.05 2.73
C GLU A 553 -5.04 5.52 1.74
N ILE A 554 -5.45 6.00 0.56
CA ILE A 554 -4.54 6.52 -0.46
C ILE A 554 -3.81 7.77 0.02
N ARG A 555 -4.51 8.68 0.72
CA ARG A 555 -3.88 9.90 1.27
C ARG A 555 -2.90 9.58 2.39
N TRP A 556 -3.18 8.59 3.23
CA TRP A 556 -2.21 8.11 4.19
C TRP A 556 -0.91 7.69 3.52
N HIS A 557 -1.01 6.92 2.42
CA HIS A 557 0.16 6.51 1.64
C HIS A 557 0.93 7.67 0.99
N LEU A 558 0.29 8.82 0.77
CA LEU A 558 0.91 10.03 0.24
C LEU A 558 1.67 10.81 1.31
N GLU A 559 1.21 10.74 2.56
CA GLU A 559 1.66 11.57 3.67
C GLU A 559 2.69 10.87 4.58
N ASP A 560 2.57 9.56 4.78
CA ASP A 560 3.46 8.78 5.65
C ASP A 560 4.81 8.48 4.95
N PRO A 561 5.96 8.88 5.52
CA PRO A 561 7.26 8.65 4.90
C PRO A 561 7.66 7.16 4.85
N GLY A 562 7.05 6.31 5.66
CA GLY A 562 7.24 4.87 5.64
C GLY A 562 6.47 4.18 4.52
N SER A 563 5.39 4.78 4.00
CA SER A 563 4.53 4.22 2.95
C SER A 563 5.28 3.40 1.89
N LEU A 564 4.81 2.17 1.64
CA LEU A 564 5.41 1.22 0.69
C LEU A 564 5.75 1.84 -0.66
N PHE A 565 4.88 2.72 -1.17
CA PHE A 565 5.05 3.36 -2.48
C PHE A 565 6.35 4.18 -2.60
N HIS A 566 6.85 4.76 -1.50
CA HIS A 566 8.12 5.49 -1.50
C HIS A 566 9.36 4.59 -1.62
N TRP A 567 9.18 3.29 -1.43
CA TRP A 567 10.24 2.29 -1.31
C TRP A 567 10.11 1.17 -2.35
N LEU A 568 9.20 1.32 -3.31
CA LEU A 568 9.17 0.51 -4.53
C LEU A 568 10.32 0.92 -5.46
N ASP A 569 10.76 -0.02 -6.29
CA ASP A 569 11.69 0.28 -7.37
C ASP A 569 10.94 0.97 -8.52
N TRP A 570 11.27 2.24 -8.77
CA TRP A 570 10.62 3.08 -9.78
C TRP A 570 11.38 3.05 -11.11
N ALA A 571 11.45 1.85 -11.70
CA ALA A 571 12.17 1.58 -12.94
C ALA A 571 11.24 0.91 -13.97
N SER A 572 11.45 1.23 -15.25
CA SER A 572 10.79 0.58 -16.38
C SER A 572 11.85 0.04 -17.34
N ASP A 573 11.77 -1.25 -17.66
CA ASP A 573 12.73 -1.93 -18.53
C ASP A 573 12.25 -1.91 -20.00
N THR A 574 11.05 -2.44 -20.24
CA THR A 574 10.49 -2.62 -21.59
C THR A 574 9.06 -2.08 -21.65
N TRP A 575 8.63 -1.58 -22.81
CA TRP A 575 7.22 -1.17 -22.97
C TRP A 575 6.38 -2.40 -23.28
N ASN A 576 5.61 -2.87 -22.31
CA ASN A 576 4.57 -3.84 -22.56
C ASN A 576 3.40 -3.61 -21.61
N GLU A 577 2.19 -3.53 -22.15
CA GLU A 577 0.98 -3.49 -21.33
C GLU A 577 0.56 -4.91 -20.95
N PRO A 578 -0.18 -5.08 -19.83
CA PRO A 578 -0.76 -6.38 -19.50
C PRO A 578 -1.67 -6.93 -20.60
N GLY A 579 -2.46 -6.09 -21.26
CA GLY A 579 -3.37 -6.47 -22.35
C GLY A 579 -3.18 -5.62 -23.62
N GLU A 580 -3.87 -5.99 -24.70
CA GLU A 580 -3.79 -5.27 -25.97
C GLU A 580 -4.51 -3.92 -25.90
N ARG A 581 -3.80 -2.83 -26.21
CA ARG A 581 -4.38 -1.49 -26.37
C ARG A 581 -4.97 -1.33 -27.79
N PRO A 582 -6.28 -1.09 -27.94
CA PRO A 582 -6.87 -0.81 -29.26
C PRO A 582 -6.37 0.54 -29.80
N SER A 583 -6.35 0.70 -31.12
CA SER A 583 -6.22 2.05 -31.70
C SER A 583 -7.50 2.84 -31.45
N LEU A 584 -7.40 4.18 -31.54
CA LEU A 584 -8.59 5.02 -31.44
C LEU A 584 -9.63 4.66 -32.48
N SER A 585 -9.23 4.39 -33.73
CA SER A 585 -10.15 3.97 -34.80
C SER A 585 -10.87 2.65 -34.50
N HIS A 586 -10.16 1.65 -33.98
CA HIS A 586 -10.76 0.37 -33.60
C HIS A 586 -11.70 0.53 -32.41
N PHE A 587 -11.35 1.37 -31.42
CA PHE A 587 -12.23 1.64 -30.29
C PHE A 587 -13.50 2.41 -30.72
N THR A 588 -13.36 3.39 -31.63
CA THR A 588 -14.52 4.08 -32.23
C THR A 588 -15.41 3.12 -33.02
N ALA A 589 -14.83 2.17 -33.77
CA ALA A 589 -15.59 1.16 -34.49
C ALA A 589 -16.31 0.19 -33.53
N LEU A 590 -15.64 -0.25 -32.46
CA LEU A 590 -16.26 -1.04 -31.39
C LEU A 590 -17.45 -0.30 -30.75
N ALA A 591 -17.34 1.01 -30.56
CA ALA A 591 -18.40 1.83 -29.98
C ALA A 591 -19.68 1.92 -30.84
N LEU A 592 -19.65 1.49 -32.12
CA LEU A 592 -20.84 1.42 -32.97
C LEU A 592 -21.87 0.40 -32.48
N VAL A 593 -21.45 -0.57 -31.65
CA VAL A 593 -22.37 -1.56 -31.04
C VAL A 593 -23.39 -0.93 -30.09
N GLY A 594 -23.03 0.20 -29.48
CA GLY A 594 -23.76 0.72 -28.34
C GLY A 594 -25.10 1.36 -28.68
N PRO A 595 -26.04 1.41 -27.73
CA PRO A 595 -26.02 0.76 -26.42
C PRO A 595 -26.76 -0.60 -26.44
N LEU A 596 -26.52 -1.46 -27.45
CA LEU A 596 -27.09 -2.82 -27.44
C LEU A 596 -26.49 -3.69 -26.35
N ASN A 597 -25.21 -3.47 -26.06
CA ASN A 597 -24.45 -4.15 -25.01
C ASN A 597 -23.71 -3.17 -24.10
N THR A 598 -23.13 -3.71 -23.03
CA THR A 598 -22.21 -2.96 -22.17
C THR A 598 -21.02 -2.43 -22.99
N PRO A 599 -20.44 -1.28 -22.61
CA PRO A 599 -19.33 -0.71 -23.37
C PRO A 599 -18.11 -1.64 -23.41
N VAL A 600 -17.58 -1.86 -24.61
CA VAL A 600 -16.41 -2.72 -24.84
C VAL A 600 -15.12 -1.90 -24.71
N TRP A 601 -14.44 -2.00 -23.57
CA TRP A 601 -13.28 -1.17 -23.23
C TRP A 601 -11.90 -1.76 -23.60
N ASN A 602 -11.88 -2.98 -24.15
CA ASN A 602 -10.68 -3.69 -24.57
C ASN A 602 -10.88 -4.26 -25.98
N LEU A 603 -9.80 -4.72 -26.62
CA LEU A 603 -9.95 -5.44 -27.89
C LEU A 603 -10.42 -6.87 -27.58
N PRO A 604 -11.53 -7.36 -28.17
CA PRO A 604 -12.04 -8.70 -27.89
C PRO A 604 -11.00 -9.78 -28.19
N GLN A 605 -10.85 -10.71 -27.24
CA GLN A 605 -9.96 -11.86 -27.35
C GLN A 605 -10.79 -13.14 -27.47
N GLN A 606 -10.13 -14.25 -27.79
CA GLN A 606 -10.81 -15.54 -27.78
C GLN A 606 -11.07 -15.94 -26.33
N GLU A 607 -12.32 -16.28 -26.03
CA GLU A 607 -12.74 -16.75 -24.72
C GLU A 607 -12.55 -18.27 -24.59
N SER A 608 -12.70 -18.78 -23.38
CA SER A 608 -12.65 -20.20 -23.09
C SER A 608 -13.85 -20.96 -23.67
N ASP A 609 -13.74 -22.29 -23.77
CA ASP A 609 -14.86 -23.13 -24.25
C ASP A 609 -16.11 -22.99 -23.39
N ARG A 610 -15.94 -22.69 -22.08
CA ARG A 610 -17.02 -22.45 -21.12
C ARG A 610 -17.77 -21.17 -21.46
N GLU A 611 -17.07 -20.05 -21.53
CA GLU A 611 -17.66 -18.76 -21.90
C GLU A 611 -18.24 -18.78 -23.32
N GLY A 612 -17.55 -19.48 -24.23
CA GLY A 612 -18.03 -19.70 -25.59
C GLY A 612 -19.33 -20.51 -25.68
N ALA A 613 -19.73 -21.27 -24.66
CA ALA A 613 -21.04 -21.92 -24.63
C ALA A 613 -22.16 -20.89 -24.50
N SER A 614 -22.06 -19.97 -23.54
CA SER A 614 -23.04 -18.89 -23.33
C SER A 614 -23.16 -17.99 -24.57
N ILE A 615 -22.03 -17.68 -25.22
CA ILE A 615 -22.03 -16.88 -26.46
C ILE A 615 -22.71 -17.65 -27.61
N ARG A 616 -22.47 -18.96 -27.75
CA ARG A 616 -23.15 -19.79 -28.76
C ARG A 616 -24.65 -19.87 -28.52
N ASP A 617 -25.09 -20.04 -27.28
CA ASP A 617 -26.51 -20.10 -26.92
C ASP A 617 -27.21 -18.76 -27.20
N TRP A 618 -26.54 -17.64 -26.93
CA TRP A 618 -27.03 -16.31 -27.29
C TRP A 618 -27.16 -16.14 -28.81
N ILE A 619 -26.11 -16.47 -29.58
CA ILE A 619 -26.13 -16.38 -31.04
C ILE A 619 -27.24 -17.26 -31.64
N ASP A 620 -27.39 -18.49 -31.15
CA ASP A 620 -28.45 -19.42 -31.59
C ASP A 620 -29.84 -18.85 -31.28
N SER A 621 -30.09 -18.45 -30.03
CA SER A 621 -31.40 -17.96 -29.61
C SER A 621 -31.83 -16.64 -30.28
N HIS A 622 -30.90 -15.76 -30.65
CA HIS A 622 -31.20 -14.44 -31.21
C HIS A 622 -31.11 -14.38 -32.73
N TYR A 623 -30.21 -15.17 -33.34
CA TYR A 623 -29.92 -15.11 -34.78
C TYR A 623 -30.03 -16.46 -35.50
N GLY A 624 -30.14 -17.58 -34.76
CA GLY A 624 -30.22 -18.93 -35.34
C GLY A 624 -28.94 -19.33 -36.08
N LEU A 625 -27.78 -18.84 -35.67
CA LEU A 625 -26.49 -19.15 -36.32
C LEU A 625 -25.76 -20.22 -35.51
N HIS A 626 -25.27 -21.26 -36.18
CA HIS A 626 -24.67 -22.43 -35.54
C HIS A 626 -23.20 -22.65 -35.93
N SER A 627 -22.66 -21.83 -36.83
CA SER A 627 -21.29 -22.00 -37.34
C SER A 627 -20.59 -20.68 -37.69
N SER A 628 -19.26 -20.75 -37.80
CA SER A 628 -18.44 -19.61 -38.24
C SER A 628 -18.79 -19.13 -39.65
N THR A 629 -19.18 -20.04 -40.54
CA THR A 629 -19.54 -19.69 -41.92
C THR A 629 -20.85 -18.89 -41.94
N GLU A 630 -21.87 -19.36 -41.23
CA GLU A 630 -23.15 -18.67 -41.10
C GLU A 630 -22.98 -17.29 -40.45
N LEU A 631 -22.16 -17.18 -39.39
CA LEU A 631 -21.87 -15.89 -38.76
C LEU A 631 -21.19 -14.92 -39.72
N ILE A 632 -20.16 -15.36 -40.43
CA ILE A 632 -19.42 -14.51 -41.37
C ILE A 632 -20.33 -14.05 -42.51
N ASP A 633 -21.17 -14.94 -43.04
CA ASP A 633 -22.09 -14.59 -44.12
C ASP A 633 -23.19 -13.64 -43.64
N PHE A 634 -23.69 -13.80 -42.41
CA PHE A 634 -24.67 -12.88 -41.83
C PHE A 634 -24.08 -11.50 -41.52
N VAL A 635 -22.86 -11.43 -40.99
CA VAL A 635 -22.13 -10.17 -40.82
C VAL A 635 -21.93 -9.46 -42.16
N ARG A 636 -21.56 -10.19 -43.22
CA ARG A 636 -21.47 -9.62 -44.57
C ARG A 636 -22.82 -9.12 -45.07
N PHE A 637 -23.90 -9.87 -44.86
CA PHE A 637 -25.25 -9.45 -45.19
C PHE A 637 -25.60 -8.12 -44.53
N LEU A 638 -25.36 -7.97 -43.22
CA LEU A 638 -25.63 -6.73 -42.48
C LEU A 638 -24.83 -5.53 -43.03
N LEU A 639 -23.55 -5.73 -43.36
CA LEU A 639 -22.70 -4.68 -43.92
C LEU A 639 -23.09 -4.31 -45.36
N ASP A 640 -23.47 -5.28 -46.19
CA ASP A 640 -23.76 -5.07 -47.61
C ASP A 640 -25.17 -4.49 -47.84
N VAL A 641 -26.18 -5.10 -47.23
CA VAL A 641 -27.61 -4.79 -47.48
C VAL A 641 -28.42 -4.63 -46.20
N GLY A 642 -28.26 -5.52 -45.21
CA GLY A 642 -28.91 -5.51 -43.90
C GLY A 642 -30.43 -5.52 -43.87
N ASP A 643 -30.98 -5.42 -42.66
CA ASP A 643 -32.42 -5.31 -42.41
C ASP A 643 -32.96 -4.01 -43.00
N ARG A 644 -32.13 -2.96 -43.11
CA ARG A 644 -32.50 -1.69 -43.77
C ARG A 644 -33.06 -1.91 -45.18
N GLN A 645 -32.57 -2.91 -45.92
CA GLN A 645 -33.07 -3.22 -47.25
C GLN A 645 -34.51 -3.77 -47.21
N GLU A 646 -34.86 -4.54 -46.19
CA GLU A 646 -36.24 -5.01 -45.97
C GLU A 646 -37.18 -3.80 -45.83
N TYR A 647 -36.80 -2.81 -45.01
CA TYR A 647 -37.55 -1.57 -44.89
C TYR A 647 -37.68 -0.84 -46.24
N GLN A 648 -36.56 -0.63 -46.95
CA GLN A 648 -36.53 0.11 -48.21
C GLN A 648 -37.41 -0.51 -49.30
N ILE A 649 -37.49 -1.85 -49.35
CA ILE A 649 -38.26 -2.56 -50.38
C ILE A 649 -39.73 -2.72 -49.97
N ASN A 650 -39.99 -3.15 -48.74
CA ASN A 650 -41.33 -3.59 -48.33
C ASN A 650 -42.17 -2.48 -47.68
N TYR A 651 -41.53 -1.47 -47.10
CA TYR A 651 -42.20 -0.51 -46.22
C TYR A 651 -42.08 0.93 -46.71
N ALA A 652 -40.88 1.38 -47.11
CA ALA A 652 -40.65 2.74 -47.62
C ALA A 652 -41.59 3.14 -48.78
N PRO A 653 -41.98 2.28 -49.74
CA PRO A 653 -42.90 2.67 -50.81
C PRO A 653 -44.29 3.11 -50.32
N TYR A 654 -44.73 2.67 -49.14
CA TYR A 654 -46.01 3.08 -48.57
C TYR A 654 -46.03 4.55 -48.12
N THR A 655 -44.86 5.14 -47.83
CA THR A 655 -44.72 6.58 -47.51
C THR A 655 -45.17 7.48 -48.67
N LEU A 656 -45.11 6.97 -49.91
CA LEU A 656 -45.54 7.67 -51.12
C LEU A 656 -47.03 7.46 -51.46
N ASN A 657 -47.72 6.53 -50.79
CA ASN A 657 -49.13 6.20 -51.07
C ASN A 657 -49.92 5.84 -49.80
N PRO A 658 -50.39 6.84 -49.04
CA PRO A 658 -51.15 6.63 -47.80
C PRO A 658 -52.47 5.87 -48.01
N ALA A 659 -53.09 6.00 -49.18
CA ALA A 659 -54.33 5.30 -49.49
C ALA A 659 -54.10 3.78 -49.60
N ARG A 660 -53.00 3.36 -50.22
CA ARG A 660 -52.59 1.95 -50.28
C ARG A 660 -52.25 1.42 -48.89
N LEU A 661 -51.50 2.19 -48.09
CA LEU A 661 -51.12 1.81 -46.73
C LEU A 661 -52.35 1.55 -45.84
N ASN A 662 -53.30 2.48 -45.83
CA ASN A 662 -54.53 2.33 -45.04
C ASN A 662 -55.39 1.16 -45.51
N SER A 663 -55.41 0.87 -46.83
CA SER A 663 -56.12 -0.30 -47.36
C SER A 663 -55.47 -1.62 -46.94
N GLU A 664 -54.14 -1.69 -46.92
CA GLU A 664 -53.39 -2.88 -46.49
C GLU A 664 -53.64 -3.16 -44.99
N ILE A 665 -53.51 -2.13 -44.15
CA ILE A 665 -53.78 -2.20 -42.71
C ILE A 665 -55.21 -2.68 -42.45
N ALA A 666 -56.20 -2.07 -43.09
CA ALA A 666 -57.60 -2.46 -42.91
C ALA A 666 -57.88 -3.91 -43.36
N THR A 667 -57.16 -4.40 -44.38
CA THR A 667 -57.29 -5.79 -44.84
C THR A 667 -56.78 -6.76 -43.78
N LEU A 668 -55.59 -6.51 -43.24
CA LEU A 668 -54.97 -7.33 -42.19
C LEU A 668 -55.76 -7.27 -40.88
N GLU A 669 -56.23 -6.10 -40.46
CA GLU A 669 -57.07 -5.93 -39.26
C GLU A 669 -58.41 -6.68 -39.35
N SER A 670 -58.91 -6.94 -40.56
CA SER A 670 -60.20 -7.62 -40.79
C SER A 670 -60.12 -9.15 -40.79
N GLY A 671 -58.91 -9.73 -40.79
CA GLY A 671 -58.66 -11.17 -40.84
C GLY A 671 -57.95 -11.73 -39.61
N ASP A 672 -58.00 -13.05 -39.42
CA ASP A 672 -57.19 -13.74 -38.40
C ASP A 672 -55.71 -13.72 -38.81
N CYS A 673 -54.90 -12.87 -38.17
CA CYS A 673 -53.48 -12.75 -38.47
C CYS A 673 -52.66 -13.83 -37.75
N ASN A 674 -51.84 -14.56 -38.52
CA ASN A 674 -50.74 -15.35 -37.96
C ASN A 674 -49.65 -14.42 -37.37
N GLU A 675 -48.60 -14.99 -36.78
CA GLU A 675 -47.56 -14.19 -36.11
C GLU A 675 -46.77 -13.28 -37.06
N GLU A 676 -46.41 -13.78 -38.25
CA GLU A 676 -45.72 -12.99 -39.28
C GLU A 676 -46.60 -11.85 -39.80
N GLU A 677 -47.89 -12.12 -40.05
CA GLU A 677 -48.88 -11.12 -40.46
C GLU A 677 -49.11 -10.07 -39.38
N ARG A 678 -49.10 -10.46 -38.10
CA ARG A 678 -49.16 -9.53 -36.96
C ARG A 678 -47.94 -8.62 -36.91
N ASN A 679 -46.74 -9.16 -37.05
CA ASN A 679 -45.51 -8.36 -37.10
C ASN A 679 -45.50 -7.42 -38.32
N HIS A 680 -45.96 -7.90 -39.47
CA HIS A 680 -46.09 -7.09 -40.68
C HIS A 680 -47.09 -5.94 -40.49
N LEU A 681 -48.28 -6.23 -39.94
CA LEU A 681 -49.30 -5.23 -39.60
C LEU A 681 -48.73 -4.17 -38.64
N SER A 682 -48.04 -4.57 -37.58
CA SER A 682 -47.41 -3.64 -36.64
C SER A 682 -46.38 -2.74 -37.31
N ARG A 683 -45.55 -3.28 -38.21
CA ARG A 683 -44.60 -2.48 -39.00
C ARG A 683 -45.31 -1.50 -39.95
N LEU A 684 -46.40 -1.90 -40.60
CA LEU A 684 -47.21 -0.98 -41.42
C LEU A 684 -47.82 0.16 -40.59
N ILE A 685 -48.31 -0.14 -39.38
CA ILE A 685 -48.81 0.87 -38.43
C ILE A 685 -47.68 1.84 -38.05
N ARG A 686 -46.47 1.33 -37.77
CA ARG A 686 -45.29 2.17 -37.49
C ARG A 686 -44.95 3.08 -38.67
N VAL A 687 -45.02 2.60 -39.91
CA VAL A 687 -44.84 3.43 -41.12
C VAL A 687 -45.93 4.51 -41.20
N ARG A 688 -47.20 4.15 -40.98
CA ARG A 688 -48.33 5.09 -41.04
C ARG A 688 -48.16 6.23 -40.04
N ASP A 689 -47.77 5.88 -38.82
CA ASP A 689 -47.67 6.82 -37.71
C ASP A 689 -46.27 7.48 -37.65
N ASN A 690 -45.37 7.10 -38.55
CA ASN A 690 -43.95 7.49 -38.56
C ASN A 690 -43.30 7.32 -37.18
N ALA A 691 -43.54 6.16 -36.56
CA ALA A 691 -43.10 5.86 -35.21
C ALA A 691 -41.57 6.03 -35.11
N GLU A 692 -41.13 6.82 -34.14
CA GLU A 692 -39.72 7.13 -33.90
C GLU A 692 -38.98 7.65 -35.14
N SER A 693 -39.70 8.35 -36.04
CA SER A 693 -39.19 8.92 -37.28
C SER A 693 -38.62 7.90 -38.27
N CYS A 694 -39.09 6.65 -38.23
CA CYS A 694 -38.59 5.57 -39.08
C CYS A 694 -38.67 5.82 -40.60
N ASN A 695 -39.50 6.77 -41.04
CA ASN A 695 -39.58 7.18 -42.45
C ASN A 695 -38.59 8.28 -42.83
N ASP A 696 -38.03 8.99 -41.85
CA ASP A 696 -37.21 10.20 -42.06
C ASP A 696 -35.72 9.96 -41.79
N VAL A 697 -35.36 8.86 -41.13
CA VAL A 697 -33.98 8.55 -40.75
C VAL A 697 -33.46 7.30 -41.46
N ASP A 698 -32.15 7.24 -41.68
CA ASP A 698 -31.50 6.02 -42.16
C ASP A 698 -31.34 5.03 -41.00
N MET A 699 -31.80 3.79 -41.19
CA MET A 699 -31.70 2.72 -40.20
C MET A 699 -30.45 1.84 -40.35
N CYS A 700 -29.48 2.20 -41.20
CA CYS A 700 -28.20 1.50 -41.35
C CYS A 700 -27.45 1.28 -40.03
N ALA A 701 -27.56 2.18 -39.06
CA ALA A 701 -26.97 2.07 -37.73
C ALA A 701 -27.43 0.82 -36.97
N TRP A 702 -28.67 0.36 -37.20
CA TRP A 702 -29.16 -0.90 -36.65
C TRP A 702 -28.39 -2.11 -37.18
N ASP A 703 -28.13 -2.14 -38.49
CA ASP A 703 -27.33 -3.20 -39.11
C ASP A 703 -25.87 -3.15 -38.66
N LEU A 704 -25.29 -1.94 -38.58
CA LEU A 704 -23.90 -1.75 -38.17
C LEU A 704 -23.68 -2.16 -36.71
N ALA A 705 -24.60 -1.80 -35.81
CA ALA A 705 -24.50 -2.18 -34.40
C ALA A 705 -24.54 -3.71 -34.24
N GLN A 706 -25.49 -4.39 -34.90
CA GLN A 706 -25.56 -5.87 -34.90
C GLN A 706 -24.33 -6.51 -35.54
N ALA A 707 -23.83 -5.96 -36.65
CA ALA A 707 -22.66 -6.50 -37.35
C ALA A 707 -21.40 -6.44 -36.48
N VAL A 708 -21.21 -5.34 -35.75
CA VAL A 708 -20.09 -5.18 -34.80
C VAL A 708 -20.27 -6.11 -33.61
N ASP A 709 -21.49 -6.27 -33.09
CA ASP A 709 -21.78 -7.17 -31.98
C ASP A 709 -21.47 -8.64 -32.31
N LEU A 710 -21.94 -9.10 -33.46
CA LEU A 710 -21.66 -10.43 -33.98
C LEU A 710 -20.19 -10.62 -34.32
N ALA A 711 -19.49 -9.57 -34.75
CA ALA A 711 -18.05 -9.65 -34.97
C ALA A 711 -17.28 -9.81 -33.65
N ILE A 712 -17.71 -9.13 -32.58
CA ILE A 712 -17.17 -9.32 -31.21
C ILE A 712 -17.39 -10.77 -30.77
N ALA A 713 -18.63 -11.27 -30.85
CA ALA A 713 -18.97 -12.64 -30.48
C ALA A 713 -18.20 -13.68 -31.33
N GLY A 714 -18.08 -13.44 -32.65
CA GLY A 714 -17.29 -14.27 -33.56
C GLY A 714 -15.80 -14.27 -33.20
N ARG A 715 -15.26 -13.13 -32.77
CA ARG A 715 -13.87 -13.03 -32.29
C ARG A 715 -13.66 -13.80 -30.98
N GLN A 716 -14.63 -13.73 -30.06
CA GLN A 716 -14.62 -14.44 -28.78
C GLN A 716 -14.75 -15.95 -28.94
N LEU A 717 -15.56 -16.43 -29.88
CA LEU A 717 -15.67 -17.86 -30.21
C LEU A 717 -14.49 -18.41 -31.01
N GLY A 718 -13.56 -17.56 -31.44
CA GLY A 718 -12.49 -17.95 -32.37
C GLY A 718 -13.02 -18.29 -33.78
N TRP A 719 -14.26 -17.91 -34.10
CA TRP A 719 -14.87 -18.06 -35.43
C TRP A 719 -14.37 -17.01 -36.41
N LEU A 720 -13.93 -15.85 -35.90
CA LEU A 720 -13.34 -14.77 -36.67
C LEU A 720 -11.90 -14.53 -36.24
N ALA A 721 -10.95 -14.65 -37.18
CA ALA A 721 -9.55 -14.36 -36.92
C ALA A 721 -9.34 -12.86 -36.67
N ARG A 722 -8.25 -12.50 -35.96
CA ARG A 722 -7.96 -11.10 -35.61
C ARG A 722 -7.95 -10.17 -36.83
N SER A 723 -7.34 -10.57 -37.95
CA SER A 723 -7.30 -9.74 -39.16
C SER A 723 -8.69 -9.50 -39.76
N ASP A 724 -9.54 -10.53 -39.77
CA ASP A 724 -10.88 -10.45 -40.36
C ASP A 724 -11.82 -9.62 -39.47
N PHE A 725 -11.67 -9.76 -38.15
CA PHE A 725 -12.35 -8.92 -37.17
C PHE A 725 -12.02 -7.44 -37.36
N LEU A 726 -10.73 -7.09 -37.46
CA LEU A 726 -10.32 -5.71 -37.71
C LEU A 726 -10.86 -5.20 -39.06
N SER A 727 -10.87 -6.03 -40.11
CA SER A 727 -11.45 -5.65 -41.40
C SER A 727 -12.96 -5.38 -41.32
N VAL A 728 -13.70 -6.11 -40.49
CA VAL A 728 -15.12 -5.84 -40.23
C VAL A 728 -15.30 -4.49 -39.51
N LEU A 729 -14.48 -4.22 -38.48
CA LEU A 729 -14.51 -2.94 -37.77
C LEU A 729 -14.20 -1.76 -38.69
N GLU A 730 -13.16 -1.86 -39.53
CA GLU A 730 -12.79 -0.83 -40.50
C GLU A 730 -13.92 -0.56 -41.51
N ARG A 731 -14.61 -1.63 -41.95
CA ARG A 731 -15.73 -1.52 -42.87
C ARG A 731 -16.96 -0.88 -42.21
N ALA A 732 -17.29 -1.28 -40.98
CA ALA A 732 -18.38 -0.68 -40.22
C ALA A 732 -18.11 0.81 -39.95
N TYR A 733 -16.86 1.16 -39.60
CA TYR A 733 -16.42 2.55 -39.44
C TYR A 733 -16.64 3.37 -40.72
N ALA A 734 -16.24 2.84 -41.88
CA ALA A 734 -16.40 3.53 -43.16
C ALA A 734 -17.89 3.76 -43.49
N LEU A 735 -18.73 2.72 -43.35
CA LEU A 735 -20.17 2.82 -43.58
C LEU A 735 -20.84 3.82 -42.62
N ALA A 736 -20.48 3.82 -41.34
CA ALA A 736 -21.00 4.80 -40.39
C ALA A 736 -20.68 6.24 -40.83
N SER A 737 -19.45 6.48 -41.31
CA SER A 737 -19.02 7.80 -41.80
C SER A 737 -19.70 8.24 -43.10
N GLU A 738 -20.17 7.29 -43.92
CA GLU A 738 -20.89 7.58 -45.17
C GLU A 738 -22.37 7.94 -44.92
N HIS A 739 -22.99 7.27 -43.95
CA HIS A 739 -24.43 7.36 -43.70
C HIS A 739 -24.82 8.44 -42.67
N TYR A 740 -23.93 8.78 -41.74
CA TYR A 740 -24.27 9.66 -40.61
C TYR A 740 -23.25 10.80 -40.44
N SER A 741 -23.71 11.93 -39.91
CA SER A 741 -22.85 13.10 -39.69
C SER A 741 -22.26 13.19 -38.27
N GLY A 742 -22.77 12.38 -37.34
CA GLY A 742 -22.35 12.37 -35.94
C GLY A 742 -23.09 11.34 -35.09
N TRP A 743 -22.68 11.20 -33.82
CA TRP A 743 -23.26 10.25 -32.87
C TRP A 743 -24.77 10.44 -32.63
N GLN A 744 -25.26 11.69 -32.68
CA GLN A 744 -26.69 11.96 -32.49
C GLN A 744 -27.53 11.41 -33.66
N ASP A 745 -27.07 11.57 -34.90
CA ASP A 745 -27.75 11.04 -36.08
C ASP A 745 -27.67 9.50 -36.10
N TYR A 746 -26.51 8.95 -35.75
CA TYR A 746 -26.32 7.50 -35.61
C TYR A 746 -27.28 6.93 -34.56
N ALA A 747 -27.41 7.58 -33.40
CA ALA A 747 -28.33 7.17 -32.33
C ALA A 747 -29.80 7.20 -32.79
N GLN A 748 -30.20 8.18 -33.60
CA GLN A 748 -31.55 8.24 -34.17
C GLN A 748 -31.81 7.08 -35.13
N GLY A 749 -30.87 6.80 -36.03
CA GLY A 749 -30.95 5.65 -36.93
C GLY A 749 -31.02 4.33 -36.18
N LEU A 750 -30.21 4.18 -35.14
CA LEU A 750 -30.16 2.99 -34.30
C LEU A 750 -31.47 2.79 -33.53
N TYR A 751 -31.98 3.84 -32.89
CA TYR A 751 -33.23 3.79 -32.13
C TYR A 751 -34.43 3.52 -33.02
N ALA A 752 -34.49 4.14 -34.20
CA ALA A 752 -35.53 3.90 -35.19
C ALA A 752 -35.50 2.45 -35.69
N GLY A 753 -34.31 1.91 -36.02
CA GLY A 753 -34.14 0.52 -36.44
C GLY A 753 -34.51 -0.48 -35.35
N PHE A 754 -34.00 -0.29 -34.13
CA PHE A 754 -34.36 -1.12 -32.96
C PHE A 754 -35.88 -1.13 -32.74
N SER A 755 -36.51 0.04 -32.76
CA SER A 755 -37.97 0.15 -32.64
C SER A 755 -38.69 -0.54 -33.81
N PHE A 756 -38.24 -0.34 -35.05
CA PHE A 756 -38.91 -0.83 -36.24
C PHE A 756 -38.83 -2.35 -36.39
N PHE A 757 -37.67 -2.97 -36.13
CA PHE A 757 -37.46 -4.40 -36.36
C PHE A 757 -37.87 -5.28 -35.17
N MET A 758 -37.88 -4.74 -33.94
CA MET A 758 -38.35 -5.46 -32.76
C MET A 758 -39.82 -5.91 -32.92
N GLY A 759 -40.06 -7.20 -32.60
CA GLY A 759 -41.39 -7.80 -32.58
C GLY A 759 -42.34 -7.20 -31.53
N GLU A 760 -43.62 -7.53 -31.61
CA GLU A 760 -44.58 -7.11 -30.59
C GLU A 760 -44.54 -8.03 -29.37
N THR A 761 -44.16 -7.48 -28.22
CA THR A 761 -44.14 -8.17 -26.92
C THR A 761 -44.77 -7.29 -25.85
N PRO A 762 -45.35 -7.85 -24.77
CA PRO A 762 -45.89 -7.07 -23.65
C PRO A 762 -44.91 -6.05 -23.06
N ASP A 763 -43.60 -6.36 -23.10
CA ASP A 763 -42.53 -5.55 -22.52
C ASP A 763 -41.91 -4.54 -23.50
N ARG A 764 -42.44 -4.40 -24.73
CA ARG A 764 -41.86 -3.57 -25.79
C ARG A 764 -41.60 -2.13 -25.35
N GLU A 765 -42.59 -1.48 -24.76
CA GLU A 765 -42.46 -0.09 -24.28
C GLU A 765 -41.40 0.05 -23.19
N ALA A 766 -41.25 -0.95 -22.32
CA ALA A 766 -40.21 -0.96 -21.30
C ALA A 766 -38.80 -1.10 -21.93
N PHE A 767 -38.65 -1.95 -22.94
CA PHE A 767 -37.39 -2.05 -23.69
C PHE A 767 -37.04 -0.76 -24.42
N LEU A 768 -38.00 -0.13 -25.09
CA LEU A 768 -37.80 1.16 -25.76
C LEU A 768 -37.43 2.27 -24.78
N ALA A 769 -38.09 2.33 -23.62
CA ALA A 769 -37.77 3.30 -22.57
C ALA A 769 -36.34 3.09 -22.02
N SER A 770 -35.97 1.84 -21.72
CA SER A 770 -34.62 1.48 -21.26
C SER A 770 -33.55 1.83 -22.30
N PHE A 771 -33.78 1.49 -23.56
CA PHE A 771 -32.85 1.79 -24.65
C PHE A 771 -32.69 3.29 -24.88
N ARG A 772 -33.79 4.06 -24.77
CA ARG A 772 -33.77 5.53 -24.83
C ARG A 772 -32.96 6.15 -23.69
N GLN A 773 -33.07 5.60 -22.48
CA GLN A 773 -32.25 6.00 -21.34
C GLN A 773 -30.78 5.68 -21.56
N ALA A 774 -30.45 4.51 -22.08
CA ALA A 774 -29.08 4.11 -22.39
C ALA A 774 -28.45 5.02 -23.47
N ILE A 775 -29.18 5.33 -24.55
CA ILE A 775 -28.74 6.29 -25.58
C ILE A 775 -28.47 7.66 -24.97
N THR A 776 -29.37 8.15 -24.10
CA THR A 776 -29.19 9.42 -23.39
C THR A 776 -27.89 9.41 -22.60
N ALA A 777 -27.61 8.32 -21.86
CA ALA A 777 -26.40 8.18 -21.06
C ALA A 777 -25.12 8.11 -21.92
N TRP A 778 -25.14 7.38 -23.03
CA TRP A 778 -24.00 7.26 -23.96
C TRP A 778 -23.67 8.59 -24.65
N LEU A 779 -24.67 9.34 -25.10
CA LEU A 779 -24.49 10.66 -25.73
C LEU A 779 -23.97 11.71 -24.74
N SER A 780 -24.36 11.61 -23.47
CA SER A 780 -24.07 12.63 -22.46
C SER A 780 -22.91 12.29 -21.53
N ALA A 781 -22.44 11.03 -21.48
CA ALA A 781 -21.55 10.49 -20.43
C ALA A 781 -22.08 10.75 -19.01
N ALA A 782 -23.37 10.53 -18.79
CA ALA A 782 -24.03 10.71 -17.51
C ALA A 782 -24.86 9.45 -17.18
N PRO A 783 -24.36 8.54 -16.31
CA PRO A 783 -23.09 8.61 -15.57
C PRO A 783 -21.84 8.45 -16.45
N PRO A 784 -20.64 8.88 -15.98
CA PRO A 784 -19.42 8.90 -16.80
C PRO A 784 -19.09 7.61 -17.54
N LEU A 785 -19.20 6.46 -16.88
CA LEU A 785 -18.84 5.16 -17.46
C LEU A 785 -19.98 4.48 -18.24
N ALA A 786 -21.07 5.19 -18.53
CA ALA A 786 -22.22 4.62 -19.24
C ALA A 786 -21.87 4.13 -20.65
N GLY A 787 -21.00 4.85 -21.36
CA GLY A 787 -20.61 4.55 -22.74
C GLY A 787 -19.62 5.55 -23.33
N SER A 788 -19.06 5.22 -24.49
CA SER A 788 -17.87 5.91 -25.02
C SER A 788 -18.15 7.05 -26.01
N TRP A 789 -19.37 7.19 -26.55
CA TRP A 789 -19.68 8.17 -27.60
C TRP A 789 -19.35 9.62 -27.22
N ALA A 790 -19.57 9.97 -25.96
CA ALA A 790 -19.30 11.31 -25.44
C ALA A 790 -17.82 11.71 -25.49
N SER A 791 -16.89 10.75 -25.49
CA SER A 791 -15.45 11.00 -25.51
C SER A 791 -14.79 10.67 -26.85
N LEU A 792 -15.58 10.30 -27.87
CA LEU A 792 -15.09 9.88 -29.17
C LEU A 792 -15.59 10.82 -30.25
N ASP A 793 -14.71 11.15 -31.19
CA ASP A 793 -15.14 11.71 -32.45
C ASP A 793 -15.87 10.62 -33.25
N PHE A 794 -16.97 11.02 -33.90
CA PHE A 794 -17.70 10.14 -34.80
C PHE A 794 -16.82 9.73 -36.00
N PRO A 795 -16.99 8.54 -36.59
CA PRO A 795 -16.25 8.14 -37.77
C PRO A 795 -16.18 9.20 -38.87
N GLY A 796 -14.96 9.59 -39.26
CA GLY A 796 -14.72 10.62 -40.29
C GLY A 796 -14.98 12.07 -39.86
N ALA A 797 -15.43 12.32 -38.62
CA ALA A 797 -15.61 13.67 -38.11
C ALA A 797 -14.28 14.38 -37.87
N ARG A 798 -14.32 15.71 -37.84
CA ARG A 798 -13.15 16.50 -37.44
C ARG A 798 -12.95 16.40 -35.93
N PRO A 799 -11.69 16.32 -35.45
CA PRO A 799 -11.42 16.32 -34.02
C PRO A 799 -12.06 17.52 -33.31
N ARG A 800 -12.91 17.25 -32.31
CA ARG A 800 -13.56 18.29 -31.49
C ARG A 800 -13.12 18.30 -30.03
N HIS A 801 -12.44 17.23 -29.62
CA HIS A 801 -12.01 16.94 -28.27
C HIS A 801 -10.72 17.70 -27.91
N TRP A 802 -10.59 18.11 -26.65
CA TRP A 802 -9.36 18.71 -26.15
C TRP A 802 -8.33 17.63 -25.85
N ALA A 803 -7.10 17.83 -26.30
CA ALA A 803 -6.01 16.89 -26.04
C ALA A 803 -5.76 16.76 -24.52
N PRO A 804 -5.77 15.54 -23.96
CA PRO A 804 -5.36 15.31 -22.59
C PRO A 804 -3.92 15.77 -22.32
N LEU A 805 -3.61 16.19 -21.09
CA LEU A 805 -2.29 16.70 -20.71
C LEU A 805 -1.22 15.62 -20.55
N HIS A 806 -1.60 14.34 -20.60
CA HIS A 806 -0.72 13.20 -20.39
C HIS A 806 -0.80 12.23 -21.57
N ILE A 807 0.25 11.44 -21.77
CA ILE A 807 0.42 10.54 -22.93
C ILE A 807 -0.39 9.25 -22.87
N ASP A 808 -1.12 9.01 -21.78
CA ASP A 808 -2.01 7.86 -21.64
C ASP A 808 -3.31 8.06 -22.45
N THR A 809 -3.17 7.98 -23.76
CA THR A 809 -4.25 8.02 -24.74
C THR A 809 -4.14 6.80 -25.66
N LEU A 810 -5.21 6.48 -26.38
CA LEU A 810 -5.13 5.42 -27.39
C LEU A 810 -4.26 5.90 -28.55
N PRO A 811 -3.45 5.01 -29.15
CA PRO A 811 -2.67 5.38 -30.32
C PRO A 811 -3.63 5.81 -31.44
N GLY A 812 -3.34 7.00 -32.00
CA GLY A 812 -4.02 7.49 -33.18
C GLY A 812 -3.78 6.58 -34.40
N ASP A 813 -4.58 6.77 -35.43
CA ASP A 813 -4.31 6.19 -36.74
C ASP A 813 -3.30 7.06 -37.52
N GLY A 814 -2.87 6.59 -38.71
CA GLY A 814 -1.93 7.33 -39.56
C GLY A 814 -2.43 8.70 -40.05
N ARG A 815 -3.65 9.13 -39.68
CA ARG A 815 -4.27 10.41 -40.07
C ARG A 815 -4.49 11.37 -38.88
N THR A 816 -4.30 10.90 -37.65
CA THR A 816 -4.62 11.66 -36.44
C THR A 816 -3.41 11.66 -35.49
N LEU A 817 -2.73 12.81 -35.40
CA LEU A 817 -1.73 13.03 -34.34
C LEU A 817 -2.51 13.36 -33.06
N HIS A 818 -2.52 12.41 -32.13
CA HIS A 818 -2.96 12.62 -30.75
C HIS A 818 -1.82 13.17 -29.89
#